data_AF-A2Y274-F1
#
_entry.id   AF-A2Y274-F1
#
_cell.length_a   1.000
_cell.length_b   1.000
_cell.length_c   1.000
_cell.angle_alpha   90.00
_cell.angle_beta   90.00
_cell.angle_gamma   90.00
#
_symmetry.space_group_name_H-M   'P 1'
#
loop_
_entity.id
_entity.type
_entity.pdbx_description
1 polymer ?
#
loop_
_entity_poly.entity_id
_entity_poly.type
_entity_poly.pdbx_seq_one_letter_code
_entity_poly.pdbx_strand_id
1 'polypeptide(L)'
;MASMVISMTRLIRHDYGDDNGNLRAALFIFYSLALAHIVQVGKQEFGLNKDFGGQKLLLQYLRETKAKCADDLSLPGGWNMVTYAVGLLKSVSRDDHLDGLRMLDAFVVNKRPSIRLELLSSSESIQNLIKMLQWTGPALEDQEMRERAARIVADVATGALHIVQIPGALQCISSLLQVSPLRQYCQEVEKGPQKQDQDKEGGEEEKDKNMNTAIDEQITDRLLRMDRRAKKFLFGTMDDKSSFKPQGTRELIHQGLQILERLACDDQNCREICCNQRLLTKIIAPITSPALLHTDYDNAWVDILSILLKLVRLLISAPGEAGTRVCHDISACEDAVRNLLGILGQNATYPMQLQENAMEILTEIAIGSPAIMAEDFIRKLWCIFLSNRGTSRLRRKAGEQLAKLLSAQGANGQVFVKDVFCENDTVVAQLIDILVQDKECQISAAAILEHLCCHFVRYNELSELCVVKLLRMILDLISKMEIKEETVPGAGESNSFDVHNDEESKPPKQSGPKKPWVPKNDELSEETKFLAALMSLLVVICNKMVDAHVFCYVTSVDAALVKKLKKIIEANNKNTADCLRIVKLACQVVIAIIHLKPSCIKDFNGNHFDAVLSTALKNMSDIDNCMLFAVQDCQITKPARTLSSLVKEAQGLLQNAQDVTVLSD
;
A
#
# COMPACT_ATOMS: atom_id res chain seq x y z
N MET A 1 -22.28 -24.03 17.05
CA MET A 1 -23.48 -24.16 16.18
C MET A 1 -24.37 -25.34 16.55
N ALA A 2 -23.89 -26.59 16.63
CA ALA A 2 -24.71 -27.75 17.04
C ALA A 2 -25.36 -27.61 18.44
N SER A 3 -24.67 -26.99 19.41
CA SER A 3 -25.23 -26.64 20.72
C SER A 3 -26.41 -25.65 20.63
N MET A 4 -26.50 -24.82 19.57
CA MET A 4 -27.44 -23.71 19.45
C MET A 4 -28.89 -24.08 19.04
N VAL A 5 -29.19 -24.60 17.85
CA VAL A 5 -29.00 -26.04 17.62
C VAL A 5 -29.98 -26.84 18.47
N ILE A 6 -29.36 -27.70 19.27
CA ILE A 6 -29.98 -28.52 20.28
C ILE A 6 -30.72 -27.65 21.32
N SER A 7 -30.13 -26.54 21.77
CA SER A 7 -30.75 -25.68 22.80
C SER A 7 -32.08 -25.08 22.34
N MET A 8 -32.15 -24.49 21.14
CA MET A 8 -33.40 -23.96 20.57
C MET A 8 -34.42 -25.06 20.33
N THR A 9 -34.01 -26.22 19.82
CA THR A 9 -34.93 -27.32 19.50
C THR A 9 -35.57 -27.88 20.76
N ARG A 10 -34.76 -28.09 21.82
CA ARG A 10 -35.22 -28.59 23.12
C ARG A 10 -36.11 -27.56 23.83
N LEU A 11 -35.77 -26.27 23.79
CA LEU A 11 -36.60 -25.18 24.34
C LEU A 11 -37.99 -25.10 23.70
N ILE A 12 -38.12 -25.43 22.41
CA ILE A 12 -39.38 -25.28 21.67
C ILE A 12 -40.26 -26.53 21.76
N ARG A 13 -39.66 -27.71 21.66
CA ARG A 13 -40.41 -28.98 21.70
C ARG A 13 -40.84 -29.35 23.12
N HIS A 14 -40.14 -28.84 24.14
CA HIS A 14 -40.34 -29.21 25.55
C HIS A 14 -40.35 -30.72 25.81
N ASP A 15 -39.74 -31.49 24.91
CA ASP A 15 -39.72 -32.95 24.93
C ASP A 15 -38.46 -33.40 25.71
N TYR A 16 -38.57 -33.34 27.04
CA TYR A 16 -37.48 -33.53 27.98
C TYR A 16 -37.42 -34.94 28.59
N GLY A 17 -38.27 -35.86 28.15
CA GLY A 17 -38.46 -37.15 28.81
C GLY A 17 -39.28 -37.05 30.11
N ASP A 18 -39.55 -38.21 30.73
CA ASP A 18 -40.65 -38.44 31.68
C ASP A 18 -40.68 -37.53 32.94
N ASP A 19 -41.91 -37.27 33.37
CA ASP A 19 -42.42 -36.14 34.15
C ASP A 19 -41.95 -36.09 35.63
N ASN A 20 -40.79 -35.46 35.86
CA ASN A 20 -40.52 -34.84 37.16
C ASN A 20 -40.44 -33.32 36.95
N GLY A 21 -41.42 -32.57 37.48
CA GLY A 21 -41.56 -31.11 37.22
C GLY A 21 -40.29 -30.30 37.48
N ASN A 22 -39.45 -30.75 38.43
CA ASN A 22 -38.16 -30.14 38.73
C ASN A 22 -37.10 -30.38 37.63
N LEU A 23 -37.08 -31.55 37.00
CA LEU A 23 -36.16 -31.87 35.90
C LEU A 23 -36.52 -31.06 34.64
N ARG A 24 -37.81 -30.93 34.35
CA ARG A 24 -38.32 -30.10 33.25
C ARG A 24 -37.95 -28.63 33.42
N ALA A 25 -38.09 -28.09 34.62
CA ALA A 25 -37.68 -26.72 34.93
C ALA A 25 -36.16 -26.54 34.83
N ALA A 26 -35.37 -27.49 35.35
CA ALA A 26 -33.92 -27.44 35.29
C ALA A 26 -33.37 -27.49 33.84
N LEU A 27 -33.90 -28.38 33.01
CA LEU A 27 -33.52 -28.49 31.59
C LEU A 27 -33.93 -27.24 30.80
N PHE A 28 -35.12 -26.67 31.08
CA PHE A 28 -35.53 -25.41 30.48
C PHE A 28 -34.57 -24.26 30.83
N ILE A 29 -34.15 -24.14 32.09
CA ILE A 29 -33.17 -23.14 32.53
C ILE A 29 -31.81 -23.40 31.86
N PHE A 30 -31.35 -24.65 31.82
CA PHE A 30 -30.09 -25.04 31.21
C PHE A 30 -30.00 -24.67 29.73
N TYR A 31 -31.01 -25.06 28.93
CA TYR A 31 -31.02 -24.72 27.51
C TYR A 31 -31.26 -23.22 27.27
N SER A 32 -31.99 -22.54 28.16
CA SER A 32 -32.15 -21.08 28.11
C SER A 32 -30.81 -20.37 28.36
N LEU A 33 -30.02 -20.82 29.34
CA LEU A 33 -28.69 -20.28 29.62
C LEU A 33 -27.69 -20.60 28.50
N ALA A 34 -27.73 -21.80 27.94
CA ALA A 34 -26.90 -22.17 26.80
C ALA A 34 -27.21 -21.29 25.57
N LEU A 35 -28.51 -21.05 25.29
CA LEU A 35 -28.92 -20.14 24.23
C LEU A 35 -28.55 -18.69 24.54
N ALA A 36 -28.71 -18.24 25.79
CA ALA A 36 -28.30 -16.92 26.25
C ALA A 36 -26.81 -16.68 26.04
N HIS A 37 -25.99 -17.66 26.40
CA HIS A 37 -24.56 -17.59 26.24
C HIS A 37 -24.18 -17.49 24.76
N ILE A 38 -24.80 -18.29 23.88
CA ILE A 38 -24.53 -18.22 22.44
C ILE A 38 -24.98 -16.88 21.83
N VAL A 39 -26.15 -16.37 22.25
CA VAL A 39 -26.64 -15.05 21.85
C VAL A 39 -25.71 -13.94 22.34
N GLN A 40 -25.19 -14.06 23.56
CA GLN A 40 -24.26 -13.09 24.15
C GLN A 40 -22.91 -13.08 23.44
N VAL A 41 -22.37 -14.27 23.15
CA VAL A 41 -21.15 -14.43 22.35
C VAL A 41 -21.37 -13.85 20.95
N GLY A 42 -22.51 -14.14 20.31
CA GLY A 42 -22.84 -13.54 19.01
C GLY A 42 -22.96 -12.01 19.07
N LYS A 43 -23.62 -11.45 20.08
CA LYS A 43 -23.70 -9.99 20.28
C LYS A 43 -22.32 -9.35 20.47
N GLN A 44 -21.41 -10.02 21.18
CA GLN A 44 -20.08 -9.53 21.49
C GLN A 44 -19.08 -9.71 20.32
N GLU A 45 -19.13 -10.85 19.61
CA GLU A 45 -18.27 -11.14 18.46
C GLU A 45 -18.66 -10.34 17.21
N PHE A 46 -19.95 -10.00 17.05
CA PHE A 46 -20.47 -9.43 15.82
C PHE A 46 -20.94 -7.97 15.95
N GLY A 47 -20.80 -7.38 17.14
CA GLY A 47 -21.09 -5.97 17.41
C GLY A 47 -22.55 -5.55 17.13
N LEU A 48 -23.49 -6.50 17.10
CA LEU A 48 -24.95 -6.25 17.06
C LEU A 48 -25.48 -5.78 18.44
N ASN A 49 -24.66 -5.04 19.16
CA ASN A 49 -24.79 -4.79 20.58
C ASN A 49 -25.32 -3.36 20.78
N LYS A 50 -26.66 -3.23 20.73
CA LYS A 50 -27.51 -2.28 21.51
C LYS A 50 -28.77 -1.77 20.79
N ASP A 51 -28.88 -1.96 19.47
CA ASP A 51 -29.97 -1.36 18.69
C ASP A 51 -31.01 -2.40 18.22
N PHE A 52 -32.30 -2.01 18.16
CA PHE A 52 -33.43 -2.87 17.80
C PHE A 52 -33.20 -3.68 16.51
N GLY A 53 -32.60 -3.06 15.50
CA GLY A 53 -32.26 -3.71 14.24
C GLY A 53 -31.30 -4.90 14.39
N GLY A 54 -30.26 -4.79 15.22
CA GLY A 54 -29.28 -5.86 15.42
C GLY A 54 -29.88 -7.10 16.10
N GLN A 55 -30.81 -6.91 17.04
CA GLN A 55 -31.48 -8.01 17.71
C GLN A 55 -32.48 -8.74 16.79
N LYS A 56 -33.21 -7.98 15.95
CA LYS A 56 -34.12 -8.55 14.94
C LYS A 56 -33.38 -9.45 13.95
N LEU A 57 -32.24 -8.99 13.44
CA LEU A 57 -31.40 -9.73 12.50
C LEU A 57 -30.86 -11.03 13.09
N LEU A 58 -30.41 -10.98 14.35
CA LEU A 58 -29.97 -12.17 15.07
C LEU A 58 -31.11 -13.20 15.18
N LEU A 59 -32.32 -12.76 15.55
CA LEU A 59 -33.49 -13.64 15.64
C LEU A 59 -33.85 -14.28 14.30
N GLN A 60 -33.73 -13.56 13.19
CA GLN A 60 -34.00 -14.06 11.85
C GLN A 60 -32.97 -15.15 11.47
N TYR A 61 -31.68 -14.91 11.71
CA TYR A 61 -30.62 -15.90 11.51
C TYR A 61 -30.84 -17.18 12.34
N LEU A 62 -31.22 -17.02 13.62
CA LEU A 62 -31.50 -18.15 14.49
C LEU A 62 -32.66 -19.01 13.95
N ARG A 63 -33.70 -18.36 13.41
CA ARG A 63 -34.85 -19.05 12.79
C ARG A 63 -34.44 -19.82 11.54
N GLU A 64 -33.69 -19.19 10.66
CA GLU A 64 -33.22 -19.83 9.42
C GLU A 64 -32.30 -21.01 9.73
N THR A 65 -31.42 -20.86 10.72
CA THR A 65 -30.56 -21.94 11.22
C THR A 65 -31.39 -23.12 11.72
N LYS A 66 -32.47 -22.86 12.47
CA LYS A 66 -33.40 -23.90 12.93
C LYS A 66 -34.09 -24.60 11.76
N ALA A 67 -34.56 -23.85 10.77
CA ALA A 67 -35.23 -24.42 9.59
C ALA A 67 -34.28 -25.36 8.82
N LYS A 68 -33.03 -24.95 8.60
CA LYS A 68 -32.00 -25.77 7.92
C LYS A 68 -31.60 -27.03 8.67
N CYS A 69 -31.86 -27.10 9.97
CA CYS A 69 -31.55 -28.26 10.82
C CYS A 69 -32.75 -29.16 11.10
N ALA A 70 -33.92 -28.86 10.54
CA ALA A 70 -35.17 -29.53 10.92
C ALA A 70 -35.15 -31.04 10.65
N ASP A 71 -34.39 -31.47 9.65
CA ASP A 71 -34.39 -32.85 9.15
C ASP A 71 -33.23 -33.70 9.71
N ASP A 72 -31.98 -33.22 9.70
CA ASP A 72 -30.78 -34.04 10.05
C ASP A 72 -29.98 -33.57 11.28
N LEU A 73 -30.43 -32.53 12.02
CA LEU A 73 -29.65 -31.85 13.09
C LEU A 73 -28.24 -31.39 12.68
N SER A 74 -27.90 -31.50 11.40
CA SER A 74 -26.63 -31.09 10.80
C SER A 74 -26.85 -29.82 9.99
N LEU A 75 -25.86 -28.92 10.05
CA LEU A 75 -25.86 -27.72 9.24
C LEU A 75 -25.07 -27.96 7.96
N PRO A 76 -25.46 -27.33 6.83
CA PRO A 76 -24.63 -27.29 5.65
C PRO A 76 -23.21 -26.82 6.01
N GLY A 77 -22.20 -27.46 5.43
CA GLY A 77 -20.80 -27.07 5.62
C GLY A 77 -20.60 -25.58 5.31
N GLY A 78 -20.05 -24.83 6.26
CA GLY A 78 -19.82 -23.39 6.12
C GLY A 78 -20.96 -22.47 6.57
N TRP A 79 -22.11 -22.98 7.05
CA TRP A 79 -23.20 -22.13 7.54
C TRP A 79 -22.79 -21.28 8.76
N ASN A 80 -22.84 -19.97 8.57
CA ASN A 80 -22.57 -18.96 9.59
C ASN A 80 -23.36 -17.66 9.26
N MET A 81 -23.27 -16.64 10.14
CA MET A 81 -23.99 -15.37 9.94
C MET A 81 -23.56 -14.61 8.68
N VAL A 82 -22.30 -14.72 8.26
CA VAL A 82 -21.80 -14.11 7.01
C VAL A 82 -22.47 -14.80 5.82
N THR A 83 -22.46 -16.14 5.75
CA THR A 83 -23.12 -16.88 4.65
C THR A 83 -24.63 -16.64 4.60
N TYR A 84 -25.26 -16.44 5.76
CA TYR A 84 -26.67 -16.04 5.84
C TYR A 84 -26.88 -14.64 5.26
N ALA A 85 -26.10 -13.65 5.70
CA ALA A 85 -26.21 -12.28 5.22
C ALA A 85 -25.89 -12.16 3.72
N VAL A 86 -24.89 -12.90 3.22
CA VAL A 86 -24.60 -13.02 1.77
C VAL A 86 -25.74 -13.68 1.02
N GLY A 87 -26.44 -14.64 1.64
CA GLY A 87 -27.63 -15.28 1.10
C GLY A 87 -28.81 -14.31 0.98
N LEU A 88 -29.00 -13.42 1.95
CA LEU A 88 -30.04 -12.38 1.89
C LEU A 88 -29.87 -11.44 0.69
N LEU A 89 -28.62 -11.17 0.28
CA LEU A 89 -28.31 -10.37 -0.93
C LEU A 89 -28.73 -11.03 -2.26
N LYS A 90 -29.13 -12.31 -2.23
CA LYS A 90 -29.65 -13.04 -3.40
C LYS A 90 -31.18 -13.08 -3.43
N SER A 91 -31.83 -12.59 -2.37
CA SER A 91 -33.28 -12.60 -2.28
C SER A 91 -33.89 -11.69 -3.34
N VAL A 92 -35.15 -11.95 -3.68
CA VAL A 92 -35.95 -11.01 -4.48
C VAL A 92 -36.47 -9.87 -3.59
N SER A 93 -36.49 -10.08 -2.27
CA SER A 93 -36.98 -9.11 -1.29
C SER A 93 -35.97 -7.98 -1.06
N ARG A 94 -36.46 -6.75 -1.20
CA ARG A 94 -35.71 -5.53 -0.89
C ARG A 94 -35.41 -5.40 0.60
N ASP A 95 -36.28 -5.89 1.47
CA ASP A 95 -36.06 -5.88 2.93
C ASP A 95 -34.92 -6.84 3.31
N ASP A 96 -34.87 -8.01 2.68
CA ASP A 96 -33.78 -8.97 2.87
C ASP A 96 -32.44 -8.35 2.43
N HIS A 97 -32.42 -7.58 1.34
CA HIS A 97 -31.22 -6.84 0.93
C HIS A 97 -30.75 -5.87 2.02
N LEU A 98 -31.65 -5.06 2.58
CA LEU A 98 -31.31 -4.12 3.65
C LEU A 98 -30.78 -4.84 4.90
N ASP A 99 -31.45 -5.92 5.28
CA ASP A 99 -31.09 -6.71 6.45
C ASP A 99 -29.72 -7.39 6.26
N GLY A 100 -29.47 -7.94 5.07
CA GLY A 100 -28.16 -8.46 4.67
C GLY A 100 -27.07 -7.39 4.70
N LEU A 101 -27.33 -6.20 4.15
CA LEU A 101 -26.41 -5.06 4.18
C LEU A 101 -26.10 -4.61 5.61
N ARG A 102 -27.11 -4.50 6.49
CA ARG A 102 -26.91 -4.13 7.90
C ARG A 102 -26.02 -5.13 8.64
N MET A 103 -26.22 -6.43 8.41
CA MET A 103 -25.37 -7.47 9.00
C MET A 103 -23.93 -7.40 8.47
N LEU A 104 -23.75 -7.30 7.15
CA LEU A 104 -22.44 -7.26 6.52
C LEU A 104 -21.65 -6.00 6.90
N ASP A 105 -22.32 -4.85 6.90
CA ASP A 105 -21.72 -3.57 7.29
C ASP A 105 -21.29 -3.57 8.76
N ALA A 106 -22.05 -4.23 9.64
CA ALA A 106 -21.62 -4.44 11.02
C ALA A 106 -20.31 -5.24 11.10
N PHE A 107 -20.13 -6.28 10.27
CA PHE A 107 -18.87 -7.02 10.22
C PHE A 107 -17.71 -6.17 9.70
N VAL A 108 -17.96 -5.31 8.69
CA VAL A 108 -16.96 -4.37 8.16
C VAL A 108 -16.53 -3.36 9.23
N VAL A 109 -17.49 -2.72 9.91
CA VAL A 109 -17.23 -1.71 10.94
C VAL A 109 -16.50 -2.31 12.14
N ASN A 110 -16.89 -3.51 12.59
CA ASN A 110 -16.26 -4.20 13.71
C ASN A 110 -14.95 -4.94 13.31
N LYS A 111 -14.61 -4.93 12.02
CA LYS A 111 -13.41 -5.55 11.41
C LYS A 111 -13.28 -7.06 11.63
N ARG A 112 -14.32 -7.74 12.12
CA ARG A 112 -14.37 -9.20 12.33
C ARG A 112 -15.82 -9.71 12.34
N PRO A 113 -16.09 -10.91 11.81
CA PRO A 113 -15.24 -11.73 10.93
C PRO A 113 -15.05 -11.10 9.54
N SER A 114 -14.08 -11.57 8.75
CA SER A 114 -13.93 -11.10 7.36
C SER A 114 -15.09 -11.63 6.50
N ILE A 115 -15.70 -10.76 5.70
CA ILE A 115 -16.82 -11.12 4.81
C ILE A 115 -16.36 -11.43 3.37
N ARG A 116 -15.07 -11.23 3.09
CA ARG A 116 -14.53 -11.18 1.73
C ARG A 116 -14.60 -12.52 1.02
N LEU A 117 -14.20 -13.60 1.70
CA LEU A 117 -14.15 -14.94 1.09
C LEU A 117 -15.55 -15.41 0.70
N GLU A 118 -16.53 -15.23 1.58
CA GLU A 118 -17.92 -15.60 1.36
C GLU A 118 -18.56 -14.78 0.24
N LEU A 119 -18.31 -13.47 0.19
CA LEU A 119 -18.83 -12.60 -0.87
C LEU A 119 -18.19 -12.93 -2.23
N LEU A 120 -16.87 -13.09 -2.30
CA LEU A 120 -16.14 -13.42 -3.54
C LEU A 120 -16.51 -14.80 -4.07
N SER A 121 -16.93 -15.72 -3.21
CA SER A 121 -17.49 -17.02 -3.61
C SER A 121 -18.88 -16.93 -4.25
N SER A 122 -19.51 -15.76 -4.20
CA SER A 122 -20.89 -15.54 -4.65
C SER A 122 -20.96 -14.40 -5.68
N SER A 123 -20.76 -14.74 -6.96
CA SER A 123 -20.80 -13.78 -8.07
C SER A 123 -22.10 -12.96 -8.08
N GLU A 124 -23.25 -13.61 -7.87
CA GLU A 124 -24.56 -12.97 -7.83
C GLU A 124 -24.67 -11.92 -6.70
N SER A 125 -24.22 -12.26 -5.48
CA SER A 125 -24.28 -11.33 -4.34
C SER A 125 -23.42 -10.09 -4.60
N ILE A 126 -22.23 -10.26 -5.19
CA ILE A 126 -21.35 -9.14 -5.54
C ILE A 126 -21.98 -8.28 -6.65
N GLN A 127 -22.55 -8.90 -7.68
CA GLN A 127 -23.24 -8.17 -8.74
C GLN A 127 -24.41 -7.34 -8.18
N ASN A 128 -25.18 -7.92 -7.26
CA ASN A 128 -26.28 -7.22 -6.59
C ASN A 128 -25.76 -6.06 -5.73
N LEU A 129 -24.71 -6.26 -4.93
CA LEU A 129 -24.07 -5.19 -4.16
C LEU A 129 -23.61 -4.03 -5.04
N ILE A 130 -22.96 -4.33 -6.16
CA ILE A 130 -22.48 -3.30 -7.09
C ILE A 130 -23.66 -2.57 -7.74
N LYS A 131 -24.75 -3.27 -8.10
CA LYS A 131 -25.97 -2.63 -8.62
C LYS A 131 -26.62 -1.71 -7.59
N MET A 132 -26.60 -2.06 -6.31
CA MET A 132 -27.14 -1.23 -5.21
C MET A 132 -26.44 0.13 -5.08
N LEU A 133 -25.21 0.29 -5.59
CA LEU A 133 -24.52 1.58 -5.62
C LEU A 133 -25.26 2.63 -6.47
N GLN A 134 -26.14 2.20 -7.39
CA GLN A 134 -26.94 3.09 -8.24
C GLN A 134 -28.27 3.51 -7.60
N TRP A 135 -28.60 3.07 -6.39
CA TRP A 135 -29.88 3.40 -5.75
C TRP A 135 -29.89 4.85 -5.27
N THR A 136 -30.37 5.76 -6.13
CA THR A 136 -30.40 7.21 -5.90
C THR A 136 -31.77 7.70 -5.41
N GLY A 137 -32.62 6.83 -4.89
CA GLY A 137 -33.95 7.19 -4.41
C GLY A 137 -33.89 8.14 -3.20
N PRO A 138 -34.88 9.03 -3.02
CA PRO A 138 -34.91 9.98 -1.91
C PRO A 138 -35.30 9.31 -0.58
N ALA A 139 -35.75 8.06 -0.59
CA ALA A 139 -36.15 7.34 0.61
C ALA A 139 -34.93 7.05 1.51
N LEU A 140 -35.13 7.14 2.83
CA LEU A 140 -34.07 6.89 3.81
C LEU A 140 -33.45 5.49 3.66
N GLU A 141 -34.27 4.50 3.32
CA GLU A 141 -33.82 3.13 3.06
C GLU A 141 -32.92 3.03 1.83
N ASP A 142 -33.21 3.76 0.75
CA ASP A 142 -32.35 3.78 -0.44
C ASP A 142 -30.98 4.38 -0.11
N GLN A 143 -30.97 5.47 0.66
CA GLN A 143 -29.75 6.10 1.14
C GLN A 143 -28.95 5.15 2.05
N GLU A 144 -29.63 4.45 2.96
CA GLU A 144 -29.01 3.45 3.84
C GLU A 144 -28.40 2.29 3.05
N MET A 145 -29.17 1.71 2.13
CA MET A 145 -28.73 0.61 1.28
C MET A 145 -27.50 1.03 0.47
N ARG A 146 -27.53 2.23 -0.13
CA ARG A 146 -26.44 2.74 -0.97
C ARG A 146 -25.16 2.99 -0.16
N GLU A 147 -25.24 3.65 0.99
CA GLU A 147 -24.08 3.94 1.83
C GLU A 147 -23.44 2.66 2.39
N ARG A 148 -24.26 1.72 2.88
CA ARG A 148 -23.76 0.42 3.38
C ARG A 148 -23.17 -0.43 2.27
N ALA A 149 -23.83 -0.49 1.11
CA ALA A 149 -23.31 -1.20 -0.05
C ALA A 149 -21.95 -0.64 -0.49
N ALA A 150 -21.79 0.69 -0.52
CA ALA A 150 -20.51 1.32 -0.85
C ALA A 150 -19.40 0.91 0.12
N ARG A 151 -19.66 0.91 1.43
CA ARG A 151 -18.69 0.51 2.46
C ARG A 151 -18.31 -0.97 2.36
N ILE A 152 -19.28 -1.85 2.11
CA ILE A 152 -19.06 -3.29 1.91
C ILE A 152 -18.24 -3.53 0.64
N VAL A 153 -18.58 -2.89 -0.49
CA VAL A 153 -17.84 -3.01 -1.75
C VAL A 153 -16.41 -2.51 -1.58
N ALA A 154 -16.18 -1.42 -0.82
CA ALA A 154 -14.84 -0.95 -0.50
C ALA A 154 -14.03 -2.03 0.23
N ASP A 155 -14.60 -2.70 1.23
CA ASP A 155 -13.95 -3.82 1.95
C ASP A 155 -13.54 -4.97 1.01
N VAL A 156 -14.45 -5.35 0.11
CA VAL A 156 -14.26 -6.47 -0.82
C VAL A 156 -13.29 -6.15 -1.97
N ALA A 157 -13.21 -4.89 -2.40
CA ALA A 157 -12.43 -4.45 -3.57
C ALA A 157 -10.92 -4.77 -3.52
N THR A 158 -10.37 -5.04 -2.35
CA THR A 158 -8.94 -5.35 -2.18
C THR A 158 -8.56 -6.65 -2.90
N GLY A 159 -7.69 -6.60 -3.90
CA GLY A 159 -6.84 -7.73 -4.37
C GLY A 159 -7.47 -8.98 -5.01
N ALA A 160 -8.80 -9.12 -5.10
CA ALA A 160 -9.43 -10.31 -5.71
C ALA A 160 -10.70 -10.02 -6.54
N LEU A 161 -11.14 -8.76 -6.58
CA LEU A 161 -12.32 -8.37 -7.34
C LEU A 161 -11.90 -7.94 -8.76
N HIS A 162 -12.25 -8.74 -9.77
CA HIS A 162 -11.98 -8.42 -11.17
C HIS A 162 -13.18 -7.72 -11.81
N ILE A 163 -13.09 -6.41 -12.04
CA ILE A 163 -14.22 -5.61 -12.57
C ILE A 163 -14.62 -5.99 -13.99
N VAL A 164 -13.70 -6.57 -14.78
CA VAL A 164 -13.98 -7.07 -16.14
C VAL A 164 -15.06 -8.15 -16.13
N GLN A 165 -15.17 -8.92 -15.05
CA GLN A 165 -16.17 -9.98 -14.92
C GLN A 165 -17.55 -9.47 -14.50
N ILE A 166 -17.69 -8.16 -14.24
CA ILE A 166 -18.89 -7.54 -13.70
C ILE A 166 -19.34 -6.39 -14.62
N PRO A 167 -20.23 -6.69 -15.59
CA PRO A 167 -20.74 -5.68 -16.52
C PRO A 167 -21.36 -4.49 -15.78
N GLY A 168 -20.95 -3.27 -16.16
CA GLY A 168 -21.47 -2.03 -15.59
C GLY A 168 -20.88 -1.65 -14.22
N ALA A 169 -19.93 -2.42 -13.65
CA ALA A 169 -19.36 -2.12 -12.34
C ALA A 169 -18.77 -0.70 -12.25
N LEU A 170 -17.97 -0.29 -13.23
CA LEU A 170 -17.40 1.06 -13.26
C LEU A 170 -18.47 2.15 -13.33
N GLN A 171 -19.60 1.91 -14.01
CA GLN A 171 -20.72 2.86 -14.05
C GLN A 171 -21.41 2.97 -12.69
N CYS A 172 -21.64 1.85 -12.01
CA CYS A 172 -22.14 1.82 -10.64
C CYS A 172 -21.22 2.58 -9.68
N ILE A 173 -19.91 2.32 -9.72
CA ILE A 173 -18.95 3.01 -8.85
C ILE A 173 -18.87 4.51 -9.21
N SER A 174 -18.85 4.85 -10.50
CA SER A 174 -18.87 6.25 -10.99
C SER A 174 -20.08 7.06 -10.51
N SER A 175 -21.20 6.39 -10.19
CA SER A 175 -22.40 7.05 -9.67
C SER A 175 -22.20 7.63 -8.26
N LEU A 176 -21.24 7.08 -7.49
CA LEU A 176 -20.87 7.57 -6.15
C LEU A 176 -20.07 8.87 -6.23
N LEU A 177 -19.38 9.09 -7.35
CA LEU A 177 -18.59 10.28 -7.63
C LEU A 177 -19.39 11.38 -8.36
N GLN A 178 -20.72 11.33 -8.35
CA GLN A 178 -21.51 12.42 -8.93
C GLN A 178 -21.35 13.69 -8.08
N VAL A 179 -20.40 14.52 -8.48
CA VAL A 179 -20.07 15.80 -7.91
C VAL A 179 -20.81 16.88 -8.71
N SER A 180 -21.80 17.54 -8.11
CA SER A 180 -22.09 18.92 -8.51
C SER A 180 -20.84 19.75 -8.21
N PRO A 181 -20.42 20.69 -9.08
CA PRO A 181 -19.20 21.46 -8.88
C PRO A 181 -19.12 21.99 -7.46
N LEU A 182 -17.92 21.96 -6.86
CA LEU A 182 -17.54 22.38 -5.48
C LEU A 182 -18.10 23.73 -4.96
N ARG A 183 -18.95 24.42 -5.73
CA ARG A 183 -19.60 25.70 -5.42
C ARG A 183 -20.71 25.64 -4.39
N GLN A 184 -21.35 24.48 -4.14
CA GLN A 184 -22.57 24.43 -3.32
C GLN A 184 -22.38 23.87 -1.90
N TYR A 185 -21.17 23.41 -1.54
CA TYR A 185 -20.94 22.68 -0.28
C TYR A 185 -20.44 23.53 0.90
N CYS A 186 -20.05 24.78 0.69
CA CYS A 186 -19.61 25.67 1.79
C CYS A 186 -20.73 26.54 2.39
N GLN A 187 -21.99 26.44 1.93
CA GLN A 187 -23.10 27.27 2.45
C GLN A 187 -24.00 26.58 3.48
N GLU A 188 -23.78 25.31 3.82
CA GLU A 188 -24.62 24.64 4.84
C GLU A 188 -24.18 24.89 6.29
N VAL A 189 -23.16 25.73 6.52
CA VAL A 189 -22.71 26.08 7.89
C VAL A 189 -23.42 27.33 8.46
N GLU A 190 -24.19 28.09 7.67
CA GLU A 190 -24.82 29.34 8.15
C GLU A 190 -26.35 29.29 8.39
N LYS A 191 -27.00 28.12 8.35
CA LYS A 191 -28.39 28.00 8.83
C LYS A 191 -28.46 27.20 10.12
N GLY A 192 -28.03 27.84 11.21
CA GLY A 192 -28.45 27.44 12.55
C GLY A 192 -29.98 27.46 12.67
N PRO A 193 -30.57 26.70 13.60
CA PRO A 193 -32.01 26.57 13.70
C PRO A 193 -32.63 27.91 14.09
N GLN A 194 -33.37 28.54 13.17
CA GLN A 194 -34.27 29.62 13.52
C GLN A 194 -35.40 29.03 14.36
N LYS A 195 -35.36 29.31 15.67
CA LYS A 195 -36.54 29.22 16.52
C LYS A 195 -37.54 30.24 15.99
N GLN A 196 -38.62 29.75 15.41
CA GLN A 196 -39.85 30.53 15.29
C GLN A 196 -40.80 30.01 16.36
N ASP A 197 -40.90 30.79 17.43
CA ASP A 197 -42.03 30.75 18.34
C ASP A 197 -43.28 31.10 17.53
N GLN A 198 -44.22 30.16 17.44
CA GLN A 198 -45.61 30.46 17.16
C GLN A 198 -46.48 29.64 18.11
N ASP A 199 -47.00 30.36 19.11
CA ASP A 199 -48.17 29.97 19.87
C ASP A 199 -49.34 29.72 18.91
N LYS A 200 -49.90 28.50 18.92
CA LYS A 200 -51.34 28.29 18.69
C LYS A 200 -51.86 27.12 19.52
N GLU A 201 -52.95 27.44 20.19
CA GLU A 201 -53.75 26.66 21.12
C GLU A 201 -54.40 25.43 20.48
N GLY A 202 -54.65 24.42 21.33
CA GLY A 202 -55.93 23.73 21.42
C GLY A 202 -56.38 22.89 20.23
N GLY A 203 -56.05 21.60 20.27
CA GLY A 203 -56.71 20.56 19.49
C GLY A 203 -56.32 19.18 20.01
N GLU A 204 -57.23 18.52 20.71
CA GLU A 204 -57.10 17.12 21.10
C GLU A 204 -57.11 16.26 19.82
N GLU A 205 -55.96 15.71 19.44
CA GLU A 205 -55.90 14.63 18.45
C GLU A 205 -55.71 13.29 19.17
N GLU A 206 -56.77 12.50 19.03
CA GLU A 206 -57.00 11.17 19.55
C GLU A 206 -55.99 10.15 18.99
N LYS A 207 -55.57 9.24 19.86
CA LYS A 207 -54.55 8.22 19.61
C LYS A 207 -54.97 7.22 18.54
N ASP A 208 -54.36 7.28 17.36
CA ASP A 208 -54.18 6.11 16.50
C ASP A 208 -52.78 5.50 16.73
N LYS A 209 -52.63 4.90 17.92
CA LYS A 209 -51.53 3.97 18.24
C LYS A 209 -52.17 2.68 18.73
N ASN A 210 -52.55 1.75 17.83
CA ASN A 210 -52.68 0.36 18.28
C ASN A 210 -52.76 -0.76 17.23
N MET A 211 -52.72 -0.51 15.91
CA MET A 211 -52.85 -1.63 14.95
C MET A 211 -51.49 -2.24 14.54
N ASN A 212 -50.46 -1.42 14.28
CA ASN A 212 -49.18 -1.92 13.75
C ASN A 212 -48.27 -2.58 14.81
N THR A 213 -48.29 -2.12 16.06
CA THR A 213 -47.55 -2.74 17.18
C THR A 213 -48.12 -4.09 17.58
N ALA A 214 -49.44 -4.26 17.52
CA ALA A 214 -50.10 -5.52 17.86
C ALA A 214 -49.90 -6.61 16.78
N ILE A 215 -49.82 -6.21 15.51
CA ILE A 215 -49.54 -7.12 14.39
C ILE A 215 -48.07 -7.54 14.40
N ASP A 216 -47.13 -6.63 14.66
CA ASP A 216 -45.70 -6.95 14.71
C ASP A 216 -45.33 -7.76 15.97
N GLU A 217 -45.97 -7.51 17.12
CA GLU A 217 -45.88 -8.39 18.30
C GLU A 217 -46.50 -9.79 18.03
N GLN A 218 -47.65 -9.88 17.36
CA GLN A 218 -48.26 -11.18 17.00
C GLN A 218 -47.42 -12.00 16.01
N ILE A 219 -46.81 -11.34 15.02
CA ILE A 219 -45.91 -11.97 14.06
C ILE A 219 -44.65 -12.47 14.79
N THR A 220 -44.06 -11.65 15.67
CA THR A 220 -42.86 -12.02 16.43
C THR A 220 -43.11 -13.07 17.54
N ASP A 221 -44.35 -13.24 18.03
CA ASP A 221 -44.72 -14.28 19.02
C ASP A 221 -44.96 -15.65 18.35
N ARG A 222 -45.49 -15.69 17.12
CA ARG A 222 -45.72 -16.94 16.37
C ARG A 222 -44.45 -17.60 15.84
N LEU A 223 -43.37 -16.83 15.65
CA LEU A 223 -42.25 -17.22 14.80
C LEU A 223 -41.12 -18.04 15.48
N LEU A 224 -41.09 -18.17 16.81
CA LEU A 224 -40.12 -19.04 17.50
C LEU A 224 -40.75 -20.03 18.49
N ARG A 225 -42.05 -19.92 18.84
CA ARG A 225 -42.68 -20.68 19.94
C ARG A 225 -41.77 -20.77 21.18
N MET A 226 -41.23 -19.63 21.61
CA MET A 226 -40.41 -19.51 22.80
C MET A 226 -41.18 -18.72 23.85
N ASP A 227 -41.08 -19.10 25.13
CA ASP A 227 -41.80 -18.43 26.22
C ASP A 227 -41.51 -16.92 26.28
N ARG A 228 -42.54 -16.10 26.52
CA ARG A 228 -42.41 -14.63 26.55
C ARG A 228 -41.38 -14.14 27.58
N ARG A 229 -41.20 -14.85 28.71
CA ARG A 229 -40.20 -14.48 29.73
C ARG A 229 -38.80 -14.81 29.26
N ALA A 230 -38.59 -15.94 28.58
CA ALA A 230 -37.31 -16.29 27.97
C ALA A 230 -36.91 -15.29 26.87
N LYS A 231 -37.86 -14.85 26.04
CA LYS A 231 -37.62 -13.80 25.03
C LYS A 231 -37.21 -12.48 25.68
N LYS A 232 -37.93 -12.01 26.70
CA LYS A 232 -37.60 -10.79 27.45
C LYS A 232 -36.25 -10.90 28.16
N PHE A 233 -35.90 -12.08 28.67
CA PHE A 233 -34.63 -12.36 29.34
C PHE A 233 -33.44 -12.34 28.36
N LEU A 234 -33.60 -12.90 27.16
CA LEU A 234 -32.52 -13.03 26.17
C LEU A 234 -32.26 -11.74 25.36
N PHE A 235 -33.32 -10.95 25.12
CA PHE A 235 -33.28 -9.82 24.18
C PHE A 235 -33.66 -8.47 24.82
N GLY A 236 -34.22 -8.45 26.04
CA GLY A 236 -34.62 -7.21 26.72
C GLY A 236 -35.92 -6.60 26.18
N THR A 237 -36.24 -5.38 26.61
CA THR A 237 -37.31 -4.56 26.01
C THR A 237 -36.77 -3.86 24.78
N MET A 238 -37.45 -4.06 23.66
CA MET A 238 -37.09 -3.50 22.35
C MET A 238 -37.43 -2.01 22.32
N ASP A 239 -36.42 -1.15 22.21
CA ASP A 239 -36.60 0.31 22.09
C ASP A 239 -36.39 0.72 20.62
N ASP A 240 -37.38 1.40 20.05
CA ASP A 240 -37.67 1.45 18.61
C ASP A 240 -36.79 2.43 17.80
N LYS A 241 -35.67 2.89 18.37
CA LYS A 241 -34.88 4.00 17.83
C LYS A 241 -33.41 3.68 17.63
N SER A 242 -33.12 2.99 16.52
CA SER A 242 -31.86 3.20 15.81
C SER A 242 -32.16 3.84 14.46
N SER A 243 -32.28 5.17 14.40
CA SER A 243 -32.42 5.85 13.12
C SER A 243 -31.05 5.91 12.46
N PHE A 244 -30.87 5.13 11.39
CA PHE A 244 -29.79 5.36 10.45
C PHE A 244 -29.76 6.84 10.08
N LYS A 245 -28.59 7.47 10.19
CA LYS A 245 -28.37 8.86 9.79
C LYS A 245 -27.51 8.84 8.54
N PRO A 246 -28.05 9.22 7.36
CA PRO A 246 -27.29 9.34 6.14
C PRO A 246 -26.12 10.27 6.38
N GLN A 247 -24.92 9.82 6.02
CA GLN A 247 -23.74 10.67 6.05
C GLN A 247 -23.65 11.55 4.80
N GLY A 248 -24.49 11.25 3.80
CA GLY A 248 -24.72 12.07 2.62
C GLY A 248 -23.62 11.91 1.57
N THR A 249 -23.61 12.82 0.61
CA THR A 249 -22.75 12.75 -0.58
C THR A 249 -21.27 12.62 -0.24
N ARG A 250 -20.80 13.22 0.85
CA ARG A 250 -19.40 13.16 1.26
C ARG A 250 -18.94 11.72 1.53
N GLU A 251 -19.74 10.94 2.25
CA GLU A 251 -19.43 9.53 2.52
C GLU A 251 -19.45 8.72 1.21
N LEU A 252 -20.40 8.98 0.33
CA LEU A 252 -20.45 8.31 -0.98
C LEU A 252 -19.21 8.62 -1.84
N ILE A 253 -18.74 9.88 -1.86
CA ILE A 253 -17.49 10.25 -2.55
C ILE A 253 -16.30 9.53 -1.93
N HIS A 254 -16.19 9.54 -0.59
CA HIS A 254 -15.13 8.85 0.13
C HIS A 254 -15.09 7.36 -0.22
N GLN A 255 -16.21 6.65 -0.09
CA GLN A 255 -16.31 5.23 -0.42
C GLN A 255 -16.08 4.97 -1.91
N GLY A 256 -16.60 5.81 -2.80
CA GLY A 256 -16.40 5.69 -4.24
C GLY A 256 -14.92 5.77 -4.64
N LEU A 257 -14.18 6.74 -4.10
CA LEU A 257 -12.75 6.86 -4.33
C LEU A 257 -11.98 5.70 -3.69
N GLN A 258 -12.37 5.26 -2.49
CA GLN A 258 -11.73 4.15 -1.80
C GLN A 258 -11.92 2.81 -2.54
N ILE A 259 -13.07 2.56 -3.13
CA ILE A 259 -13.31 1.40 -4.00
C ILE A 259 -12.34 1.44 -5.18
N LEU A 260 -12.26 2.57 -5.88
CA LEU A 260 -11.41 2.72 -7.07
C LEU A 260 -9.92 2.60 -6.73
N GLU A 261 -9.48 3.18 -5.62
CA GLU A 261 -8.10 3.07 -5.13
C GLU A 261 -7.70 1.62 -4.88
N ARG A 262 -8.54 0.86 -4.16
CA ARG A 262 -8.29 -0.56 -3.89
C ARG A 262 -8.34 -1.43 -5.14
N LEU A 263 -9.21 -1.11 -6.09
CA LEU A 263 -9.29 -1.80 -7.37
C LEU A 263 -8.05 -1.52 -8.24
N ALA A 264 -7.56 -0.28 -8.24
CA ALA A 264 -6.40 0.15 -9.03
C ALA A 264 -5.07 -0.46 -8.57
N CYS A 265 -5.03 -1.15 -7.43
CA CYS A 265 -3.88 -1.96 -7.01
C CYS A 265 -3.67 -3.21 -7.90
N ASP A 266 -4.67 -3.65 -8.67
CA ASP A 266 -4.54 -4.70 -9.68
C ASP A 266 -4.34 -4.08 -11.06
N ASP A 267 -3.30 -4.52 -11.78
CA ASP A 267 -2.91 -3.93 -13.06
C ASP A 267 -4.00 -3.98 -14.12
N GLN A 268 -4.80 -5.06 -14.17
CA GLN A 268 -5.87 -5.18 -15.16
C GLN A 268 -7.01 -4.22 -14.81
N ASN A 269 -7.46 -4.21 -13.56
CA ASN A 269 -8.47 -3.26 -13.10
C ASN A 269 -8.02 -1.80 -13.30
N CYS A 270 -6.75 -1.50 -13.02
CA CYS A 270 -6.17 -0.18 -13.21
C CYS A 270 -6.27 0.26 -14.69
N ARG A 271 -5.89 -0.61 -15.63
CA ARG A 271 -6.05 -0.36 -17.08
C ARG A 271 -7.50 -0.08 -17.48
N GLU A 272 -8.46 -0.84 -16.97
CA GLU A 272 -9.89 -0.64 -17.26
C GLU A 272 -10.40 0.71 -16.72
N ILE A 273 -9.96 1.11 -15.52
CA ILE A 273 -10.32 2.42 -14.95
C ILE A 273 -9.74 3.54 -15.83
N CYS A 274 -8.47 3.44 -16.22
CA CYS A 274 -7.83 4.41 -17.12
C CYS A 274 -8.54 4.52 -18.48
N CYS A 275 -9.07 3.42 -19.03
CA CYS A 275 -9.76 3.43 -20.31
C CYS A 275 -11.17 4.04 -20.25
N ASN A 276 -11.75 4.24 -19.06
CA ASN A 276 -13.07 4.81 -18.89
C ASN A 276 -13.03 6.34 -18.78
N GLN A 277 -13.07 7.05 -19.91
CA GLN A 277 -12.93 8.51 -19.97
C GLN A 277 -13.94 9.29 -19.08
N ARG A 278 -15.18 8.82 -18.98
CA ARG A 278 -16.22 9.47 -18.15
C ARG A 278 -15.94 9.33 -16.66
N LEU A 279 -15.34 8.22 -16.24
CA LEU A 279 -14.92 8.03 -14.87
C LEU A 279 -13.63 8.82 -14.59
N LEU A 280 -12.67 8.76 -15.50
CA LEU A 280 -11.39 9.44 -15.38
C LEU A 280 -11.57 10.96 -15.22
N THR A 281 -12.42 11.57 -16.04
CA THR A 281 -12.78 13.00 -15.93
C THR A 281 -13.35 13.38 -14.56
N LYS A 282 -14.13 12.51 -13.92
CA LYS A 282 -14.63 12.74 -12.54
C LYS A 282 -13.53 12.61 -11.48
N ILE A 283 -12.61 11.66 -11.66
CA ILE A 283 -11.48 11.46 -10.73
C ILE A 283 -10.52 12.65 -10.79
N ILE A 284 -10.28 13.19 -11.98
CA ILE A 284 -9.34 14.29 -12.23
C ILE A 284 -9.98 15.66 -12.00
N ALA A 285 -11.31 15.80 -12.10
CA ALA A 285 -12.00 17.08 -11.95
C ALA A 285 -11.59 17.89 -10.69
N PRO A 286 -11.44 17.28 -9.49
CA PRO A 286 -11.00 18.01 -8.30
C PRO A 286 -9.60 18.62 -8.44
N ILE A 287 -8.64 17.92 -9.06
CA ILE A 287 -7.29 18.46 -9.25
C ILE A 287 -7.25 19.54 -10.33
N THR A 288 -8.12 19.47 -11.33
CA THR A 288 -8.25 20.51 -12.37
C THR A 288 -9.02 21.76 -11.90
N SER A 289 -9.71 21.68 -10.76
CA SER A 289 -10.57 22.77 -10.28
C SER A 289 -9.73 23.87 -9.61
N PRO A 290 -9.84 25.14 -10.03
CA PRO A 290 -9.17 26.25 -9.34
C PRO A 290 -9.55 26.39 -7.87
N ALA A 291 -10.73 25.87 -7.47
CA ALA A 291 -11.19 25.89 -6.08
C ALA A 291 -10.34 24.99 -5.15
N LEU A 292 -9.50 24.10 -5.70
CA LEU A 292 -8.71 23.17 -4.89
C LEU A 292 -7.86 23.90 -3.84
N LEU A 293 -7.22 25.01 -4.23
CA LEU A 293 -6.29 25.74 -3.35
C LEU A 293 -6.95 26.79 -2.46
N HIS A 294 -8.21 27.14 -2.72
CA HIS A 294 -8.91 28.26 -2.08
C HIS A 294 -10.00 27.82 -1.11
N THR A 295 -10.09 26.52 -0.82
CA THR A 295 -11.10 25.94 0.07
C THR A 295 -10.46 25.55 1.40
N ASP A 296 -11.07 25.93 2.52
CA ASP A 296 -10.71 25.43 3.84
C ASP A 296 -11.24 24.00 4.01
N TYR A 297 -10.32 23.03 4.08
CA TYR A 297 -10.68 21.62 4.24
C TYR A 297 -10.70 21.20 5.70
N ASP A 298 -11.79 20.55 6.12
CA ASP A 298 -11.79 19.78 7.35
C ASP A 298 -10.96 18.50 7.19
N ASN A 299 -10.69 17.82 8.31
CA ASN A 299 -9.90 16.58 8.30
C ASN A 299 -10.50 15.49 7.39
N ALA A 300 -11.83 15.44 7.27
CA ALA A 300 -12.50 14.45 6.44
C ALA A 300 -12.30 14.71 4.94
N TRP A 301 -12.33 15.96 4.50
CA TRP A 301 -11.99 16.32 3.12
C TRP A 301 -10.52 16.11 2.80
N VAL A 302 -9.62 16.36 3.77
CA VAL A 302 -8.19 15.99 3.63
C VAL A 302 -8.04 14.49 3.37
N ASP A 303 -8.77 13.64 4.10
CA ASP A 303 -8.72 12.19 3.89
C ASP A 303 -9.24 11.80 2.49
N ILE A 304 -10.34 12.41 2.04
CA ILE A 304 -10.88 12.22 0.69
C ILE A 304 -9.86 12.61 -0.38
N LEU A 305 -9.24 13.78 -0.26
CA LEU A 305 -8.21 14.25 -1.19
C LEU A 305 -6.96 13.34 -1.15
N SER A 306 -6.60 12.82 0.02
CA SER A 306 -5.48 11.87 0.16
C SER A 306 -5.74 10.59 -0.62
N ILE A 307 -6.95 10.02 -0.53
CA ILE A 307 -7.35 8.85 -1.32
C ILE A 307 -7.38 9.19 -2.82
N LEU A 308 -7.92 10.35 -3.19
CA LEU A 308 -7.98 10.81 -4.57
C LEU A 308 -6.59 10.91 -5.20
N LEU A 309 -5.64 11.56 -4.52
CA LEU A 309 -4.27 11.70 -5.04
C LEU A 309 -3.54 10.34 -5.10
N LYS A 310 -3.77 9.44 -4.13
CA LYS A 310 -3.24 8.07 -4.20
C LYS A 310 -3.79 7.31 -5.42
N LEU A 311 -5.09 7.43 -5.70
CA LEU A 311 -5.71 6.85 -6.88
C LEU A 311 -5.09 7.43 -8.15
N VAL A 312 -4.99 8.76 -8.27
CA VAL A 312 -4.34 9.40 -9.44
C VAL A 312 -2.92 8.89 -9.63
N ARG A 313 -2.14 8.77 -8.55
CA ARG A 313 -0.79 8.19 -8.58
C ARG A 313 -0.78 6.75 -9.12
N LEU A 314 -1.71 5.90 -8.69
CA LEU A 314 -1.82 4.53 -9.21
C LEU A 314 -2.15 4.52 -10.70
N LEU A 315 -3.07 5.39 -11.14
CA LEU A 315 -3.51 5.47 -12.54
C LEU A 315 -2.41 5.97 -13.47
N ILE A 316 -1.63 7.00 -13.10
CA ILE A 316 -0.51 7.48 -13.93
C ILE A 316 0.65 6.47 -13.96
N SER A 317 0.79 5.64 -12.91
CA SER A 317 1.80 4.59 -12.82
C SER A 317 1.34 3.28 -13.48
N ALA A 318 0.15 3.24 -14.07
CA ALA A 318 -0.40 2.03 -14.69
C ALA A 318 0.48 1.56 -15.86
N PRO A 319 0.73 0.25 -16.00
CA PRO A 319 1.61 -0.27 -17.05
C PRO A 319 1.01 -0.06 -18.45
N GLY A 320 1.89 0.25 -19.41
CA GLY A 320 1.55 0.45 -20.82
C GLY A 320 0.94 1.82 -21.13
N GLU A 321 0.22 1.92 -22.26
CA GLU A 321 -0.34 3.18 -22.77
C GLU A 321 -1.45 3.78 -21.91
N ALA A 322 -2.02 3.00 -20.98
CA ALA A 322 -3.07 3.48 -20.09
C ALA A 322 -2.55 4.60 -19.16
N GLY A 323 -1.46 4.35 -18.44
CA GLY A 323 -0.88 5.33 -17.52
C GLY A 323 -0.28 6.54 -18.25
N THR A 324 0.39 6.33 -19.38
CA THR A 324 0.99 7.42 -20.16
C THR A 324 -0.06 8.41 -20.70
N ARG A 325 -1.24 7.92 -21.12
CA ARG A 325 -2.35 8.78 -21.53
C ARG A 325 -2.90 9.62 -20.37
N VAL A 326 -3.13 9.02 -19.21
CA VAL A 326 -3.58 9.77 -18.01
C VAL A 326 -2.55 10.82 -17.61
N CYS A 327 -1.27 10.45 -17.62
CA CYS A 327 -0.16 11.34 -17.36
C CYS A 327 -0.14 12.54 -18.32
N HIS A 328 -0.30 12.29 -19.63
CA HIS A 328 -0.41 13.32 -20.65
C HIS A 328 -1.63 14.23 -20.43
N ASP A 329 -2.80 13.67 -20.15
CA ASP A 329 -4.04 14.43 -19.93
C ASP A 329 -3.93 15.38 -18.72
N ILE A 330 -3.32 14.93 -17.62
CA ILE A 330 -3.06 15.77 -16.44
C ILE A 330 -1.99 16.82 -16.76
N SER A 331 -0.91 16.44 -17.45
CA SER A 331 0.18 17.34 -17.83
C SER A 331 -0.28 18.46 -18.76
N ALA A 332 -1.23 18.19 -19.65
CA ALA A 332 -1.78 19.18 -20.59
C ALA A 332 -2.71 20.19 -19.91
N CYS A 333 -3.17 19.92 -18.68
CA CYS A 333 -4.03 20.82 -17.93
C CYS A 333 -3.20 21.73 -16.99
N GLU A 334 -3.00 22.98 -17.39
CA GLU A 334 -2.27 23.98 -16.58
C GLU A 334 -2.83 24.13 -15.16
N ASP A 335 -4.16 24.07 -15.00
CA ASP A 335 -4.81 24.17 -13.69
C ASP A 335 -4.45 23.00 -12.77
N ALA A 336 -4.44 21.76 -13.29
CA ALA A 336 -4.08 20.58 -12.51
C ALA A 336 -2.66 20.66 -11.99
N VAL A 337 -1.75 21.01 -12.89
CA VAL A 337 -0.34 21.22 -12.60
C VAL A 337 -0.15 22.32 -11.54
N ARG A 338 -0.75 23.50 -11.75
CA ARG A 338 -0.62 24.65 -10.83
C ARG A 338 -1.17 24.32 -9.45
N ASN A 339 -2.29 23.61 -9.40
CA ASN A 339 -2.91 23.15 -8.17
C ASN A 339 -2.02 22.16 -7.41
N LEU A 340 -1.46 21.16 -8.10
CA LEU A 340 -0.52 20.21 -7.50
C LEU A 340 0.75 20.91 -6.99
N LEU A 341 1.29 21.88 -7.74
CA LEU A 341 2.42 22.70 -7.30
C LEU A 341 2.07 23.62 -6.12
N GLY A 342 0.82 24.08 -6.04
CA GLY A 342 0.29 24.91 -4.96
C GLY A 342 0.19 24.15 -3.63
N ILE A 343 -0.11 22.84 -3.68
CA ILE A 343 -0.07 21.95 -2.50
C ILE A 343 1.32 21.96 -1.85
N LEU A 344 2.39 22.12 -2.66
CA LEU A 344 3.80 22.17 -2.23
C LEU A 344 4.27 23.56 -1.77
N GLY A 345 3.36 24.46 -1.38
CA GLY A 345 3.69 25.83 -0.94
C GLY A 345 4.55 25.91 0.33
N GLN A 346 5.38 26.95 0.45
CA GLN A 346 6.42 27.10 1.48
C GLN A 346 5.90 27.22 2.92
N ASN A 347 4.62 27.56 3.14
CA ASN A 347 4.06 27.79 4.48
C ASN A 347 3.42 26.54 5.13
N ALA A 348 3.69 25.34 4.59
CA ALA A 348 3.18 24.07 5.11
C ALA A 348 1.66 24.09 5.41
N THR A 349 0.88 24.75 4.55
CA THR A 349 -0.57 24.90 4.72
C THR A 349 -1.31 23.57 4.60
N TYR A 350 -0.77 22.63 3.82
CA TYR A 350 -1.39 21.33 3.56
C TYR A 350 -0.75 20.19 4.36
N PRO A 351 -1.55 19.20 4.81
CA PRO A 351 -1.05 18.01 5.47
C PRO A 351 0.03 17.26 4.66
N MET A 352 1.02 16.72 5.37
CA MET A 352 2.19 16.04 4.77
C MET A 352 1.81 14.97 3.74
N GLN A 353 0.75 14.19 3.99
CA GLN A 353 0.31 13.14 3.08
C GLN A 353 -0.12 13.68 1.70
N LEU A 354 -0.78 14.84 1.66
CA LEU A 354 -1.16 15.47 0.40
C LEU A 354 0.07 15.96 -0.36
N GLN A 355 1.04 16.52 0.35
CA GLN A 355 2.31 16.97 -0.23
C GLN A 355 3.11 15.79 -0.79
N GLU A 356 3.20 14.67 -0.06
CA GLU A 356 3.86 13.45 -0.54
C GLU A 356 3.22 12.93 -1.84
N ASN A 357 1.89 12.79 -1.86
CA ASN A 357 1.21 12.32 -3.07
C ASN A 357 1.36 13.32 -4.23
N ALA A 358 1.30 14.63 -3.97
CA ALA A 358 1.48 15.65 -5.00
C ALA A 358 2.91 15.63 -5.59
N MET A 359 3.95 15.47 -4.75
CA MET A 359 5.33 15.32 -5.22
C MET A 359 5.49 14.07 -6.10
N GLU A 360 4.91 12.94 -5.72
CA GLU A 360 4.97 11.71 -6.52
C GLU A 360 4.26 11.87 -7.87
N ILE A 361 3.05 12.44 -7.88
CA ILE A 361 2.30 12.68 -9.11
C ILE A 361 3.07 13.59 -10.06
N LEU A 362 3.57 14.73 -9.56
CA LEU A 362 4.34 15.67 -10.35
C LEU A 362 5.65 15.06 -10.87
N THR A 363 6.26 14.13 -10.13
CA THR A 363 7.47 13.42 -10.56
C THR A 363 7.17 12.49 -11.74
N GLU A 364 6.11 11.68 -11.67
CA GLU A 364 5.71 10.85 -12.81
C GLU A 364 5.34 11.68 -14.04
N ILE A 365 4.64 12.80 -13.84
CA ILE A 365 4.30 13.75 -14.92
C ILE A 365 5.57 14.32 -15.57
N ALA A 366 6.53 14.77 -14.77
CA ALA A 366 7.75 15.37 -15.27
C ALA A 366 8.67 14.35 -15.97
N ILE A 367 8.60 13.06 -15.59
CA ILE A 367 9.29 11.97 -16.30
C ILE A 367 8.67 11.73 -17.68
N GLY A 368 7.33 11.71 -17.77
CA GLY A 368 6.62 11.48 -19.04
C GLY A 368 6.62 12.68 -19.99
N SER A 369 6.68 13.90 -19.46
CA SER A 369 6.62 15.16 -20.22
C SER A 369 7.59 16.21 -19.66
N PRO A 370 8.91 16.07 -19.92
CA PRO A 370 9.94 16.89 -19.28
C PRO A 370 9.91 18.38 -19.69
N ALA A 371 9.33 18.71 -20.84
CA ALA A 371 9.45 20.04 -21.45
C ALA A 371 8.61 21.14 -20.78
N ILE A 372 7.54 20.81 -20.05
CA ILE A 372 6.54 21.80 -19.60
C ILE A 372 6.74 22.21 -18.13
N MET A 373 7.36 21.36 -17.30
CA MET A 373 7.20 21.47 -15.83
C MET A 373 8.46 21.35 -14.96
N ALA A 374 9.61 20.98 -15.51
CA ALA A 374 10.69 20.50 -14.67
C ALA A 374 11.38 21.61 -13.85
N GLU A 375 11.53 22.84 -14.35
CA GLU A 375 12.32 23.87 -13.63
C GLU A 375 11.70 24.29 -12.28
N ASP A 376 10.47 24.81 -12.29
CA ASP A 376 9.78 25.27 -11.08
C ASP A 376 9.54 24.14 -10.08
N PHE A 377 9.27 22.94 -10.58
CA PHE A 377 9.08 21.76 -9.74
C PHE A 377 10.40 21.30 -9.11
N ILE A 378 11.49 21.20 -9.87
CA ILE A 378 12.83 20.88 -9.34
C ILE A 378 13.23 21.92 -8.28
N ARG A 379 13.01 23.21 -8.55
CA ARG A 379 13.29 24.29 -7.58
C ARG A 379 12.50 24.10 -6.28
N LYS A 380 11.20 23.77 -6.37
CA LYS A 380 10.38 23.46 -5.18
C LYS A 380 10.90 22.23 -4.42
N LEU A 381 11.20 21.13 -5.11
CA LEU A 381 11.76 19.93 -4.47
C LEU A 381 13.09 20.24 -3.78
N TRP A 382 13.96 21.01 -4.42
CA TRP A 382 15.22 21.48 -3.85
C TRP A 382 15.01 22.31 -2.59
N CYS A 383 14.12 23.31 -2.62
CA CYS A 383 13.80 24.12 -1.44
C CYS A 383 13.23 23.28 -0.29
N ILE A 384 12.33 22.33 -0.59
CA ILE A 384 11.78 21.43 0.43
C ILE A 384 12.89 20.56 1.01
N PHE A 385 13.77 19.98 0.18
CA PHE A 385 14.88 19.14 0.61
C PHE A 385 15.85 19.88 1.55
N LEU A 386 16.13 21.16 1.25
CA LEU A 386 17.01 22.02 2.05
C LEU A 386 16.33 22.70 3.26
N SER A 387 15.03 22.49 3.49
CA SER A 387 14.30 23.10 4.60
C SER A 387 14.77 22.61 5.98
N ASN A 388 14.36 23.29 7.06
CA ASN A 388 14.80 22.98 8.44
C ASN A 388 14.56 21.50 8.83
N ARG A 389 15.42 20.95 9.69
CA ARG A 389 15.44 19.53 10.12
C ARG A 389 14.14 19.01 10.74
N GLY A 390 13.20 19.87 11.13
CA GLY A 390 11.90 19.49 11.69
C GLY A 390 10.92 18.83 10.71
N THR A 391 11.15 18.91 9.38
CA THR A 391 10.30 18.31 8.33
C THR A 391 10.96 17.09 7.67
N SER A 392 11.67 16.28 8.45
CA SER A 392 12.61 15.28 7.97
C SER A 392 12.01 14.23 7.00
N ARG A 393 10.78 13.77 7.24
CA ARG A 393 10.06 12.87 6.33
C ARG A 393 9.76 13.51 4.96
N LEU A 394 9.25 14.74 4.96
CA LEU A 394 8.96 15.48 3.74
C LEU A 394 10.24 15.79 2.96
N ARG A 395 11.31 16.16 3.67
CA ARG A 395 12.65 16.37 3.10
C ARG A 395 13.16 15.11 2.41
N ARG A 396 13.16 13.98 3.13
CA ARG A 396 13.56 12.68 2.58
C ARG A 396 12.78 12.37 1.31
N LYS A 397 11.47 12.55 1.33
CA LYS A 397 10.61 12.30 0.16
C LYS A 397 10.93 13.23 -1.02
N ALA A 398 11.13 14.52 -0.76
CA ALA A 398 11.52 15.47 -1.80
C ALA A 398 12.87 15.10 -2.43
N GLY A 399 13.84 14.68 -1.62
CA GLY A 399 15.13 14.19 -2.09
C GLY A 399 15.02 12.92 -2.93
N GLU A 400 14.18 11.95 -2.51
CA GLU A 400 13.90 10.73 -3.29
C GLU A 400 13.29 11.06 -4.66
N GLN A 401 12.30 11.97 -4.69
CA GLN A 401 11.66 12.40 -5.94
C GLN A 401 12.61 13.17 -6.85
N LEU A 402 13.45 14.04 -6.28
CA LEU A 402 14.45 14.78 -7.03
C LEU A 402 15.50 13.85 -7.64
N ALA A 403 16.02 12.89 -6.87
CA ALA A 403 16.95 11.88 -7.39
C ALA A 403 16.32 11.07 -8.53
N LYS A 404 15.07 10.62 -8.36
CA LYS A 404 14.33 9.88 -9.39
C LYS A 404 14.21 10.70 -10.68
N LEU A 405 13.81 11.97 -10.58
CA LEU A 405 13.65 12.86 -11.72
C LEU A 405 14.98 13.08 -12.46
N LEU A 406 16.07 13.34 -11.72
CA LEU A 406 17.41 13.51 -12.31
C LEU A 406 17.90 12.22 -13.00
N SER A 407 17.57 11.04 -12.46
CA SER A 407 17.92 9.76 -13.09
C SER A 407 17.21 9.53 -14.43
N ALA A 408 15.94 9.95 -14.53
CA ALA A 408 15.08 9.68 -15.67
C ALA A 408 15.38 10.58 -16.89
N GLN A 409 15.98 11.75 -16.66
CA GLN A 409 16.38 12.66 -17.76
C GLN A 409 17.51 12.10 -18.64
N GLY A 410 18.08 10.95 -18.26
CA GLY A 410 19.02 10.19 -19.06
C GLY A 410 20.30 10.98 -19.34
N ALA A 411 21.17 10.39 -20.16
CA ALA A 411 22.39 11.07 -20.52
C ALA A 411 22.08 12.37 -21.30
N ASN A 412 21.20 12.32 -22.30
CA ASN A 412 21.02 13.41 -23.26
C ASN A 412 20.03 14.50 -22.82
N GLY A 413 19.60 14.48 -21.54
CA GLY A 413 18.73 15.50 -20.96
C GLY A 413 19.35 16.90 -21.06
N GLN A 414 18.84 17.66 -22.00
CA GLN A 414 19.18 19.06 -22.24
C GLN A 414 18.41 19.90 -21.19
N VAL A 415 19.13 20.78 -20.47
CA VAL A 415 18.64 22.07 -19.92
C VAL A 415 18.45 22.24 -18.39
N PHE A 416 17.95 21.29 -17.59
CA PHE A 416 17.42 21.70 -16.26
C PHE A 416 18.42 22.02 -15.14
N VAL A 417 19.61 21.40 -15.11
CA VAL A 417 20.50 21.51 -13.94
C VAL A 417 21.08 22.93 -13.81
N LYS A 418 21.45 23.57 -14.92
CA LYS A 418 22.18 24.84 -14.89
C LYS A 418 21.31 26.04 -14.49
N ASP A 419 20.02 26.03 -14.86
CA ASP A 419 19.10 27.14 -14.61
C ASP A 419 18.41 27.03 -13.25
N VAL A 420 18.35 25.83 -12.66
CA VAL A 420 17.69 25.60 -11.36
C VAL A 420 18.66 25.78 -10.19
N PHE A 421 19.90 25.34 -10.34
CA PHE A 421 20.87 25.31 -9.26
C PHE A 421 21.78 26.54 -9.31
N CYS A 422 22.06 27.14 -8.15
CA CYS A 422 23.08 28.19 -8.01
C CYS A 422 24.48 27.63 -8.38
N GLU A 423 25.54 28.45 -8.22
CA GLU A 423 26.93 28.03 -8.42
C GLU A 423 27.19 26.57 -7.98
N ASN A 424 27.63 25.73 -8.93
CA ASN A 424 27.71 24.26 -8.77
C ASN A 424 28.51 23.84 -7.52
N ASP A 425 29.61 24.54 -7.21
CA ASP A 425 30.42 24.27 -6.02
C ASP A 425 29.63 24.49 -4.71
N THR A 426 28.73 25.47 -4.67
CA THR A 426 27.85 25.71 -3.51
C THR A 426 26.83 24.59 -3.34
N VAL A 427 26.24 24.11 -4.44
CA VAL A 427 25.30 22.99 -4.43
C VAL A 427 25.96 21.70 -3.96
N VAL A 428 27.17 21.41 -4.43
CA VAL A 428 27.96 20.26 -3.95
C VAL A 428 28.28 20.41 -2.47
N ALA A 429 28.67 21.60 -2.00
CA ALA A 429 28.95 21.84 -0.59
C ALA A 429 27.71 21.61 0.31
N GLN A 430 26.54 22.09 -0.10
CA GLN A 430 25.27 21.86 0.62
C GLN A 430 24.91 20.37 0.69
N LEU A 431 25.09 19.63 -0.41
CA LEU A 431 24.82 18.20 -0.44
C LEU A 431 25.82 17.41 0.40
N ILE A 432 27.09 17.82 0.44
CA ILE A 432 28.09 17.23 1.33
C ILE A 432 27.70 17.43 2.80
N ASP A 433 27.20 18.62 3.18
CA ASP A 433 26.74 18.86 4.55
C ASP A 433 25.59 17.90 4.93
N ILE A 434 24.58 17.76 4.06
CA ILE A 434 23.48 16.81 4.28
C ILE A 434 23.98 15.37 4.35
N LEU A 435 24.89 14.99 3.44
CA LEU A 435 25.46 13.66 3.37
C LEU A 435 26.19 13.25 4.66
N VAL A 436 26.84 14.21 5.34
CA VAL A 436 27.61 13.97 6.57
C VAL A 436 26.75 14.12 7.83
N GLN A 437 25.87 15.12 7.85
CA GLN A 437 25.18 15.54 9.08
C GLN A 437 23.75 15.02 9.20
N ASP A 438 23.13 14.54 8.11
CA ASP A 438 21.70 14.21 8.08
C ASP A 438 21.43 12.75 7.69
N LYS A 439 21.32 11.90 8.70
CA LYS A 439 21.08 10.45 8.52
C LYS A 439 19.78 10.13 7.78
N GLU A 440 18.78 11.02 7.81
CA GLU A 440 17.49 10.76 7.14
C GLU A 440 17.55 11.08 5.65
N CYS A 441 18.39 12.03 5.25
CA CYS A 441 18.50 12.50 3.87
C CYS A 441 19.79 12.07 3.17
N GLN A 442 20.74 11.43 3.87
CA GLN A 442 22.06 11.04 3.33
C GLN A 442 21.98 10.17 2.08
N ILE A 443 21.00 9.26 1.99
CA ILE A 443 20.81 8.38 0.81
C ILE A 443 20.39 9.22 -0.39
N SER A 444 19.39 10.08 -0.21
CA SER A 444 18.92 10.99 -1.24
C SER A 444 20.01 11.97 -1.67
N ALA A 445 20.79 12.51 -0.73
CA ALA A 445 21.91 13.41 -1.03
C ALA A 445 22.99 12.73 -1.88
N ALA A 446 23.36 11.47 -1.55
CA ALA A 446 24.31 10.69 -2.32
C ALA A 446 23.80 10.42 -3.75
N ALA A 447 22.52 10.04 -3.90
CA ALA A 447 21.91 9.79 -5.20
C ALA A 447 21.81 11.06 -6.06
N ILE A 448 21.41 12.20 -5.46
CA ILE A 448 21.38 13.49 -6.16
C ILE A 448 22.79 13.87 -6.63
N LEU A 449 23.80 13.77 -5.75
CA LEU A 449 25.19 14.02 -6.11
C LEU A 449 25.65 13.13 -7.26
N GLU A 450 25.27 11.85 -7.27
CA GLU A 450 25.66 10.90 -8.31
C GLU A 450 25.15 11.33 -9.69
N HIS A 451 23.87 11.70 -9.76
CA HIS A 451 23.26 12.16 -11.00
C HIS A 451 23.82 13.51 -11.46
N LEU A 452 24.06 14.44 -10.53
CA LEU A 452 24.69 15.73 -10.84
C LEU A 452 26.14 15.54 -11.35
N CYS A 453 26.93 14.67 -10.71
CA CYS A 453 28.29 14.34 -11.15
C CYS A 453 28.32 13.78 -12.58
N CYS A 454 27.34 12.96 -12.97
CA CYS A 454 27.22 12.49 -14.35
C CYS A 454 26.98 13.62 -15.37
N HIS A 455 26.34 14.71 -14.95
CA HIS A 455 26.08 15.89 -15.78
C HIS A 455 27.28 16.84 -15.84
N PHE A 456 27.89 17.17 -14.69
CA PHE A 456 29.01 18.13 -14.62
C PHE A 456 30.19 17.76 -15.51
N VAL A 457 30.48 16.47 -15.67
CA VAL A 457 31.55 15.94 -16.53
C VAL A 457 31.43 16.44 -17.98
N ARG A 458 30.22 16.67 -18.47
CA ARG A 458 30.01 17.06 -19.87
C ARG A 458 30.28 18.53 -20.14
N TYR A 459 30.22 19.34 -19.10
CA TYR A 459 30.32 20.79 -19.20
C TYR A 459 31.56 21.33 -18.48
N ASN A 460 32.34 20.46 -17.82
CA ASN A 460 33.55 20.78 -17.06
C ASN A 460 33.34 21.90 -16.03
N GLU A 461 32.22 21.83 -15.30
CA GLU A 461 31.70 22.95 -14.49
C GLU A 461 32.06 22.89 -12.99
N LEU A 462 32.87 21.93 -12.57
CA LEU A 462 33.33 21.82 -11.18
C LEU A 462 34.83 22.10 -11.08
N SER A 463 35.23 22.79 -10.01
CA SER A 463 36.65 23.01 -9.74
C SER A 463 37.34 21.70 -9.33
N GLU A 464 38.59 21.48 -9.75
CA GLU A 464 39.38 20.30 -9.34
C GLU A 464 39.43 20.16 -7.81
N LEU A 465 39.53 21.28 -7.09
CA LEU A 465 39.50 21.30 -5.62
C LEU A 465 38.19 20.75 -5.05
N CYS A 466 37.04 21.07 -5.67
CA CYS A 466 35.74 20.56 -5.28
C CYS A 466 35.65 19.05 -5.50
N VAL A 467 36.13 18.56 -6.64
CA VAL A 467 36.17 17.11 -6.97
C VAL A 467 37.06 16.35 -5.98
N VAL A 468 38.27 16.86 -5.67
CA VAL A 468 39.18 16.25 -4.70
C VAL A 468 38.57 16.22 -3.30
N LYS A 469 37.89 17.31 -2.87
CA LYS A 469 37.18 17.36 -1.58
C LYS A 469 36.07 16.32 -1.53
N LEU A 470 35.24 16.23 -2.56
CA LEU A 470 34.14 15.27 -2.67
C LEU A 470 34.66 13.82 -2.61
N LEU A 471 35.66 13.49 -3.42
CA LEU A 471 36.27 12.15 -3.44
C LEU A 471 36.86 11.76 -2.09
N ARG A 472 37.66 12.66 -1.47
CA ARG A 472 38.26 12.42 -0.15
C ARG A 472 37.20 12.15 0.91
N MET A 473 36.12 12.93 0.91
CA MET A 473 35.02 12.80 1.86
C MET A 473 34.35 11.42 1.71
N ILE A 474 34.03 10.99 0.48
CA ILE A 474 33.31 9.73 0.25
C ILE A 474 34.14 8.54 0.70
N LEU A 475 35.44 8.56 0.39
CA LEU A 475 36.37 7.52 0.83
C LEU A 475 36.48 7.46 2.36
N ASP A 476 36.47 8.60 3.05
CA ASP A 476 36.49 8.66 4.52
C ASP A 476 35.20 8.08 5.13
N LEU A 477 34.02 8.40 4.58
CA LEU A 477 32.75 7.81 5.04
C LEU A 477 32.71 6.28 4.86
N ILE A 478 33.10 5.78 3.68
CA ILE A 478 33.13 4.34 3.40
C ILE A 478 34.11 3.64 4.35
N SER A 479 35.24 4.28 4.64
CA SER A 479 36.24 3.74 5.58
C SER A 479 35.70 3.62 7.01
N LYS A 480 34.91 4.61 7.45
CA LYS A 480 34.36 4.70 8.82
C LYS A 480 33.09 3.88 9.06
N MET A 481 32.35 3.47 8.02
CA MET A 481 31.10 2.70 8.18
C MET A 481 31.31 1.41 8.98
N GLU A 482 30.48 1.11 9.96
CA GLU A 482 30.51 -0.20 10.63
C GLU A 482 29.79 -1.24 9.77
N ILE A 483 30.49 -2.33 9.43
CA ILE A 483 29.92 -3.44 8.66
C ILE A 483 29.55 -4.52 9.67
N LYS A 484 28.25 -4.69 9.94
CA LYS A 484 27.75 -5.72 10.84
C LYS A 484 27.73 -7.05 10.09
N GLU A 485 28.47 -8.04 10.60
CA GLU A 485 28.28 -9.43 10.19
C GLU A 485 26.94 -9.91 10.79
N GLU A 486 25.94 -10.15 9.95
CA GLU A 486 24.72 -10.81 10.40
C GLU A 486 25.04 -12.26 10.77
N THR A 487 25.28 -12.50 12.05
CA THR A 487 25.44 -13.84 12.61
C THR A 487 24.12 -14.60 12.55
N VAL A 488 24.13 -15.74 11.85
CA VAL A 488 23.00 -16.68 11.78
C VAL A 488 22.88 -17.39 13.14
N PRO A 489 21.69 -17.50 13.75
CA PRO A 489 21.48 -18.41 14.87
C PRO A 489 21.68 -19.84 14.39
N GLY A 490 22.61 -20.56 15.02
CA GLY A 490 23.14 -21.84 14.56
C GLY A 490 22.09 -22.85 14.10
N ALA A 491 22.35 -23.43 12.93
CA ALA A 491 21.73 -24.66 12.49
C ALA A 491 22.15 -25.79 13.45
N GLY A 492 21.20 -26.26 14.26
CA GLY A 492 21.35 -27.48 15.03
C GLY A 492 21.47 -28.67 14.07
N GLU A 493 22.60 -29.36 14.20
CA GLU A 493 22.90 -30.62 13.55
C GLU A 493 21.76 -31.64 13.73
N SER A 494 21.35 -32.27 12.63
CA SER A 494 20.88 -33.65 12.68
C SER A 494 21.38 -34.37 11.44
N ASN A 495 22.49 -35.07 11.64
CA ASN A 495 22.98 -36.10 10.72
C ASN A 495 21.94 -37.22 10.64
N SER A 496 21.51 -37.55 9.42
CA SER A 496 21.34 -38.94 9.03
C SER A 496 21.66 -39.09 7.54
N PHE A 497 22.77 -39.74 7.28
CA PHE A 497 23.05 -40.43 6.02
C PHE A 497 21.87 -41.34 5.67
N ASP A 498 21.44 -41.36 4.42
CA ASP A 498 21.24 -42.63 3.72
C ASP A 498 21.25 -42.49 2.18
N VAL A 499 22.24 -43.21 1.63
CA VAL A 499 22.44 -43.88 0.34
C VAL A 499 21.42 -43.66 -0.80
N HIS A 500 22.00 -43.35 -1.97
CA HIS A 500 21.40 -43.38 -3.31
C HIS A 500 20.52 -44.61 -3.60
N ASN A 501 19.41 -44.40 -4.32
CA ASN A 501 19.03 -45.25 -5.44
C ASN A 501 18.16 -44.48 -6.44
N ASP A 502 18.54 -44.60 -7.70
CA ASP A 502 17.77 -44.21 -8.88
C ASP A 502 16.47 -45.02 -8.97
N GLU A 503 15.32 -44.35 -9.13
CA GLU A 503 14.24 -44.85 -9.99
C GLU A 503 13.38 -43.68 -10.49
N GLU A 504 13.45 -43.52 -11.81
CA GLU A 504 12.57 -42.76 -12.67
C GLU A 504 11.12 -43.31 -12.58
N SER A 505 10.13 -42.42 -12.74
CA SER A 505 8.70 -42.71 -12.98
C SER A 505 7.75 -42.80 -11.76
N LYS A 506 7.20 -41.64 -11.33
CA LYS A 506 5.78 -41.47 -10.90
C LYS A 506 5.42 -39.99 -10.67
N PRO A 507 4.16 -39.58 -10.92
CA PRO A 507 3.72 -38.19 -10.77
C PRO A 507 3.55 -37.81 -9.29
N PRO A 508 3.78 -36.54 -8.89
CA PRO A 508 3.67 -36.14 -7.50
C PRO A 508 2.20 -36.14 -7.03
N LYS A 509 1.95 -36.85 -5.93
CA LYS A 509 0.70 -36.81 -5.17
C LYS A 509 0.50 -35.42 -4.55
N GLN A 510 -0.76 -35.00 -4.50
CA GLN A 510 -1.25 -33.72 -3.98
C GLN A 510 -0.71 -33.41 -2.58
N SER A 511 0.02 -32.30 -2.44
CA SER A 511 0.34 -31.69 -1.15
C SER A 511 -0.85 -30.84 -0.68
N GLY A 512 -1.25 -31.00 0.59
CA GLY A 512 -2.26 -30.20 1.27
C GLY A 512 -1.98 -28.69 1.28
N PRO A 513 -2.87 -27.87 1.88
CA PRO A 513 -2.96 -26.44 1.58
C PRO A 513 -1.67 -25.73 1.97
N LYS A 514 -0.96 -25.22 0.95
CA LYS A 514 0.17 -24.32 1.14
C LYS A 514 -0.35 -23.05 1.81
N LYS A 515 0.30 -22.66 2.92
CA LYS A 515 0.15 -21.34 3.54
C LYS A 515 0.34 -20.27 2.46
N PRO A 516 -0.45 -19.17 2.45
CA PRO A 516 -0.25 -18.09 1.50
C PRO A 516 1.19 -17.59 1.58
N TRP A 517 1.86 -17.55 0.44
CA TRP A 517 3.17 -16.92 0.32
C TRP A 517 2.97 -15.43 0.58
N VAL A 518 3.33 -15.01 1.78
CA VAL A 518 3.49 -13.60 2.14
C VAL A 518 4.90 -13.24 1.67
N PRO A 519 5.08 -12.27 0.75
CA PRO A 519 6.39 -11.71 0.50
C PRO A 519 6.88 -11.14 1.83
N LYS A 520 7.90 -11.75 2.42
CA LYS A 520 8.70 -11.05 3.41
C LYS A 520 9.42 -9.97 2.60
N ASN A 521 8.95 -8.74 2.71
CA ASN A 521 9.81 -7.61 2.37
C ASN A 521 11.00 -7.73 3.31
N ASP A 522 12.14 -8.17 2.77
CA ASP A 522 13.43 -8.04 3.44
C ASP A 522 13.69 -6.53 3.53
N GLU A 523 13.26 -5.90 4.64
CA GLU A 523 13.61 -4.52 4.94
C GLU A 523 15.12 -4.44 5.12
N LEU A 524 15.82 -4.07 4.05
CA LEU A 524 17.23 -3.72 4.07
C LEU A 524 17.51 -2.69 5.16
N SER A 525 18.60 -2.89 5.89
CA SER A 525 19.14 -1.86 6.76
C SER A 525 19.42 -0.58 5.95
N GLU A 526 18.99 0.57 6.46
CA GLU A 526 19.30 1.88 5.88
C GLU A 526 20.82 2.08 5.70
N GLU A 527 21.65 1.44 6.53
CA GLU A 527 23.11 1.43 6.41
C GLU A 527 23.57 0.77 5.09
N THR A 528 22.90 -0.31 4.67
CA THR A 528 23.20 -1.06 3.43
C THR A 528 22.80 -0.27 2.19
N LYS A 529 21.61 0.37 2.23
CA LYS A 529 21.16 1.28 1.16
C LYS A 529 22.09 2.48 1.02
N PHE A 530 22.53 3.04 2.15
CA PHE A 530 23.46 4.16 2.16
C PHE A 530 24.84 3.78 1.60
N LEU A 531 25.38 2.61 1.99
CA LEU A 531 26.61 2.09 1.42
C LEU A 531 26.50 1.92 -0.11
N ALA A 532 25.40 1.35 -0.60
CA ALA A 532 25.17 1.20 -2.03
C ALA A 532 25.15 2.55 -2.76
N ALA A 533 24.49 3.57 -2.19
CA ALA A 533 24.46 4.91 -2.76
C ALA A 533 25.86 5.58 -2.79
N LEU A 534 26.63 5.48 -1.71
CA LEU A 534 28.02 5.99 -1.66
C LEU A 534 28.92 5.29 -2.69
N MET A 535 28.81 3.96 -2.83
CA MET A 535 29.60 3.20 -3.79
C MET A 535 29.22 3.57 -5.23
N SER A 536 27.94 3.77 -5.52
CA SER A 536 27.47 4.22 -6.85
C SER A 536 28.03 5.61 -7.20
N LEU A 537 27.95 6.55 -6.27
CA LEU A 537 28.56 7.87 -6.41
C LEU A 537 30.09 7.79 -6.62
N LEU A 538 30.79 6.94 -5.85
CA LEU A 538 32.23 6.75 -5.98
C LEU A 538 32.63 6.21 -7.36
N VAL A 539 31.87 5.24 -7.89
CA VAL A 539 32.08 4.72 -9.26
C VAL A 539 31.96 5.83 -10.30
N VAL A 540 30.95 6.70 -10.17
CA VAL A 540 30.75 7.83 -11.10
C VAL A 540 31.92 8.81 -11.05
N ILE A 541 32.36 9.21 -9.84
CA ILE A 541 33.47 10.14 -9.67
C ILE A 541 34.77 9.55 -10.24
N CYS A 542 35.10 8.31 -9.87
CA CYS A 542 36.36 7.68 -10.32
C CYS A 542 36.39 7.47 -11.84
N ASN A 543 35.28 7.07 -12.46
CA ASN A 543 35.27 6.77 -13.89
C ASN A 543 35.13 8.00 -14.78
N LYS A 544 34.56 9.10 -14.28
CA LYS A 544 34.15 10.22 -15.14
C LYS A 544 34.75 11.58 -14.76
N MET A 545 35.09 11.80 -13.50
CA MET A 545 35.48 13.13 -13.01
C MET A 545 36.97 13.26 -12.67
N VAL A 546 37.66 12.13 -12.52
CA VAL A 546 39.01 12.08 -11.98
C VAL A 546 39.91 11.35 -12.94
N ASP A 547 41.08 11.92 -13.22
CA ASP A 547 42.19 11.23 -13.88
C ASP A 547 43.28 10.88 -12.86
N ALA A 548 44.34 10.21 -13.33
CA ALA A 548 45.45 9.82 -12.45
C ALA A 548 46.12 11.03 -11.76
N HIS A 549 46.12 12.22 -12.38
CA HIS A 549 46.72 13.42 -11.81
C HIS A 549 45.88 13.96 -10.65
N VAL A 550 44.57 14.16 -10.86
CA VAL A 550 43.64 14.64 -9.83
C VAL A 550 43.54 13.61 -8.68
N PHE A 551 43.61 12.31 -8.98
CA PHE A 551 43.59 11.26 -7.97
C PHE A 551 44.81 11.27 -7.06
N CYS A 552 45.98 11.74 -7.52
CA CYS A 552 47.21 11.78 -6.71
C CYS A 552 47.09 12.73 -5.49
N TYR A 553 46.21 13.72 -5.53
CA TYR A 553 45.92 14.61 -4.39
C TYR A 553 45.08 13.93 -3.29
N VAL A 554 44.64 12.70 -3.52
CA VAL A 554 43.92 11.86 -2.56
C VAL A 554 44.89 10.83 -1.98
N THR A 555 45.48 11.18 -0.83
CA THR A 555 46.44 10.34 -0.10
C THR A 555 45.81 9.12 0.60
N SER A 556 44.47 9.03 0.63
CA SER A 556 43.68 8.07 1.41
C SER A 556 43.38 6.73 0.71
N VAL A 557 43.94 6.47 -0.47
CA VAL A 557 43.92 5.11 -1.06
C VAL A 557 45.15 4.37 -0.56
N ASP A 558 44.98 3.85 0.66
CA ASP A 558 45.96 3.10 1.43
C ASP A 558 45.51 1.64 1.60
N ALA A 559 46.35 0.82 2.25
CA ALA A 559 46.03 -0.56 2.57
C ALA A 559 44.75 -0.70 3.44
N ALA A 560 44.33 0.35 4.16
CA ALA A 560 43.14 0.32 5.00
C ALA A 560 41.85 0.37 4.15
N LEU A 561 41.80 1.19 3.11
CA LEU A 561 40.68 1.22 2.16
C LEU A 561 40.53 -0.13 1.43
N VAL A 562 41.65 -0.72 0.98
CA VAL A 562 41.64 -2.05 0.32
C VAL A 562 41.08 -3.11 1.27
N LYS A 563 41.55 -3.13 2.53
CA LYS A 563 41.03 -4.03 3.57
C LYS A 563 39.55 -3.77 3.85
N LYS A 564 39.09 -2.53 3.75
CA LYS A 564 37.68 -2.18 3.92
C LYS A 564 36.81 -2.71 2.78
N LEU A 565 37.24 -2.51 1.53
CA LEU A 565 36.55 -3.03 0.35
C LEU A 565 36.42 -4.56 0.40
N LYS A 566 37.47 -5.26 0.84
CA LYS A 566 37.42 -6.70 1.08
C LYS A 566 36.31 -7.08 2.06
N LYS A 567 36.27 -6.43 3.22
CA LYS A 567 35.23 -6.67 4.23
C LYS A 567 33.82 -6.39 3.71
N ILE A 568 33.65 -5.37 2.86
CA ILE A 568 32.36 -5.05 2.23
C ILE A 568 31.90 -6.24 1.37
N ILE A 569 32.78 -6.79 0.53
CA ILE A 569 32.44 -7.91 -0.35
C ILE A 569 32.12 -9.16 0.47
N GLU A 570 32.93 -9.46 1.48
CA GLU A 570 32.75 -10.64 2.35
C GLU A 570 31.43 -10.58 3.15
N ALA A 571 31.10 -9.42 3.73
CA ALA A 571 29.86 -9.24 4.49
C ALA A 571 28.61 -9.28 3.61
N ASN A 572 28.72 -8.91 2.34
CA ASN A 572 27.62 -8.90 1.39
C ASN A 572 27.61 -10.16 0.52
N ASN A 573 28.10 -11.30 0.99
CA ASN A 573 28.24 -12.51 0.17
C ASN A 573 27.01 -13.45 0.18
N LYS A 574 25.82 -12.91 0.43
CA LYS A 574 24.57 -13.67 0.44
C LYS A 574 23.91 -13.64 -0.94
N ASN A 575 23.14 -14.68 -1.26
CA ASN A 575 22.41 -14.81 -2.53
C ASN A 575 21.14 -13.93 -2.54
N THR A 576 21.30 -12.62 -2.37
CA THR A 576 20.22 -11.61 -2.36
C THR A 576 20.50 -10.49 -3.37
N ALA A 577 19.44 -9.84 -3.85
CA ALA A 577 19.54 -8.81 -4.90
C ALA A 577 20.43 -7.62 -4.46
N ASP A 578 20.35 -7.24 -3.20
CA ASP A 578 21.07 -6.09 -2.65
C ASP A 578 22.55 -6.40 -2.41
N CYS A 579 22.84 -7.60 -1.89
CA CYS A 579 24.19 -8.11 -1.79
C CYS A 579 24.86 -8.15 -3.17
N LEU A 580 24.15 -8.65 -4.19
CA LEU A 580 24.62 -8.64 -5.57
C LEU A 580 24.92 -7.21 -6.05
N ARG A 581 24.01 -6.25 -5.82
CA ARG A 581 24.20 -4.85 -6.21
C ARG A 581 25.46 -4.25 -5.57
N ILE A 582 25.66 -4.46 -4.27
CA ILE A 582 26.82 -3.92 -3.55
C ILE A 582 28.12 -4.55 -4.05
N VAL A 583 28.15 -5.87 -4.25
CA VAL A 583 29.36 -6.55 -4.74
C VAL A 583 29.69 -6.12 -6.18
N LYS A 584 28.70 -5.92 -7.05
CA LYS A 584 28.92 -5.35 -8.40
C LYS A 584 29.54 -3.96 -8.33
N LEU A 585 29.00 -3.08 -7.49
CA LEU A 585 29.55 -1.73 -7.28
C LEU A 585 30.98 -1.80 -6.72
N ALA A 586 31.25 -2.69 -5.76
CA ALA A 586 32.59 -2.90 -5.21
C ALA A 586 33.58 -3.35 -6.27
N CYS A 587 33.21 -4.28 -7.16
CA CYS A 587 34.06 -4.68 -8.28
C CYS A 587 34.36 -3.50 -9.21
N GLN A 588 33.36 -2.67 -9.52
CA GLN A 588 33.54 -1.47 -10.34
C GLN A 588 34.48 -0.45 -9.69
N VAL A 589 34.37 -0.24 -8.37
CA VAL A 589 35.29 0.63 -7.62
C VAL A 589 36.71 0.08 -7.68
N VAL A 590 36.90 -1.23 -7.46
CA VAL A 590 38.22 -1.87 -7.53
C VAL A 590 38.86 -1.67 -8.90
N ILE A 591 38.12 -1.95 -9.98
CA ILE A 591 38.58 -1.74 -11.36
C ILE A 591 38.98 -0.28 -11.59
N ALA A 592 38.13 0.67 -11.19
CA ALA A 592 38.38 2.09 -11.37
C ALA A 592 39.63 2.57 -10.60
N ILE A 593 39.80 2.15 -9.35
CA ILE A 593 40.97 2.49 -8.53
C ILE A 593 42.26 1.91 -9.13
N ILE A 594 42.24 0.67 -9.62
CA ILE A 594 43.41 0.05 -10.25
C ILE A 594 43.84 0.85 -11.49
N HIS A 595 42.89 1.31 -12.30
CA HIS A 595 43.19 2.16 -13.46
C HIS A 595 43.76 3.53 -13.06
N LEU A 596 43.23 4.16 -12.00
CA LEU A 596 43.69 5.47 -11.54
C LEU A 596 45.05 5.42 -10.82
N LYS A 597 45.32 4.32 -10.09
CA LYS A 597 46.55 4.15 -9.29
C LYS A 597 47.05 2.69 -9.38
N PRO A 598 47.75 2.30 -10.46
CA PRO A 598 48.21 0.92 -10.63
C PRO A 598 49.10 0.38 -9.50
N SER A 599 49.75 1.26 -8.72
CA SER A 599 50.57 0.86 -7.57
C SER A 599 49.79 0.13 -6.46
N CYS A 600 48.46 0.31 -6.38
CA CYS A 600 47.62 -0.37 -5.39
C CYS A 600 47.42 -1.88 -5.66
N ILE A 601 47.80 -2.38 -6.84
CA ILE A 601 47.65 -3.81 -7.18
C ILE A 601 48.37 -4.71 -6.15
N LYS A 602 49.51 -4.26 -5.63
CA LYS A 602 50.26 -4.97 -4.57
C LYS A 602 49.43 -5.12 -3.29
N ASP A 603 48.70 -4.07 -2.90
CA ASP A 603 47.84 -4.07 -1.71
C ASP A 603 46.62 -4.97 -1.92
N PHE A 604 46.01 -4.95 -3.10
CA PHE A 604 44.90 -5.84 -3.46
C PHE A 604 45.33 -7.31 -3.46
N ASN A 605 46.47 -7.62 -4.07
CA ASN A 605 47.04 -8.97 -4.10
C ASN A 605 47.42 -9.44 -2.68
N GLY A 606 48.02 -8.58 -1.86
CA GLY A 606 48.34 -8.87 -0.46
C GLY A 606 47.10 -9.17 0.41
N ASN A 607 45.91 -8.75 -0.01
CA ASN A 607 44.65 -9.04 0.67
C ASN A 607 43.87 -10.24 0.06
N HIS A 608 44.45 -10.96 -0.89
CA HIS A 608 43.84 -12.11 -1.57
C HIS A 608 42.50 -11.80 -2.27
N PHE A 609 42.40 -10.63 -2.91
CA PHE A 609 41.15 -10.21 -3.57
C PHE A 609 40.65 -11.19 -4.64
N ASP A 610 41.55 -11.87 -5.36
CA ASP A 610 41.18 -12.88 -6.36
C ASP A 610 40.31 -14.01 -5.78
N ALA A 611 40.68 -14.51 -4.59
CA ALA A 611 39.91 -15.53 -3.88
C ALA A 611 38.57 -15.00 -3.36
N VAL A 612 38.55 -13.75 -2.86
CA VAL A 612 37.34 -13.08 -2.35
C VAL A 612 36.32 -12.91 -3.48
N LEU A 613 36.76 -12.41 -4.64
CA LEU A 613 35.91 -12.22 -5.83
C LEU A 613 35.39 -13.56 -6.37
N SER A 614 36.24 -14.59 -6.42
CA SER A 614 35.85 -15.94 -6.85
C SER A 614 34.78 -16.54 -5.93
N THR A 615 34.92 -16.33 -4.62
CA THR A 615 33.95 -16.80 -3.63
C THR A 615 32.62 -16.06 -3.78
N ALA A 616 32.65 -14.74 -3.98
CA ALA A 616 31.45 -13.93 -4.20
C ALA A 616 30.71 -14.31 -5.48
N LEU A 617 31.45 -14.52 -6.58
CA LEU A 617 30.88 -14.96 -7.85
C LEU A 617 30.18 -16.33 -7.71
N LYS A 618 30.81 -17.27 -7.01
CA LYS A 618 30.23 -18.60 -6.79
C LYS A 618 28.90 -18.51 -6.05
N ASN A 619 28.87 -17.78 -4.94
CA ASN A 619 27.70 -17.69 -4.07
C ASN A 619 26.51 -16.93 -4.69
N MET A 620 26.78 -16.01 -5.63
CA MET A 620 25.75 -15.15 -6.24
C MET A 620 25.43 -15.48 -7.69
N SER A 621 26.06 -16.50 -8.27
CA SER A 621 25.88 -16.85 -9.69
C SER A 621 24.41 -17.10 -10.04
N ASP A 622 23.67 -17.78 -9.16
CA ASP A 622 22.25 -18.08 -9.36
C ASP A 622 21.41 -16.80 -9.48
N ILE A 623 21.54 -15.86 -8.53
CA ILE A 623 20.77 -14.62 -8.57
C ILE A 623 21.23 -13.68 -9.69
N ASP A 624 22.53 -13.61 -9.99
CA ASP A 624 23.03 -12.81 -11.11
C ASP A 624 22.45 -13.29 -12.44
N ASN A 625 22.34 -14.61 -12.62
CA ASN A 625 21.71 -15.22 -13.79
C ASN A 625 20.20 -15.00 -13.81
N CYS A 626 19.51 -15.05 -12.67
CA CYS A 626 18.07 -14.79 -12.60
C CYS A 626 17.73 -13.32 -12.90
N MET A 627 18.54 -12.39 -12.41
CA MET A 627 18.30 -10.95 -12.58
C MET A 627 18.46 -10.49 -14.04
N LEU A 628 19.11 -11.28 -14.90
CA LEU A 628 19.12 -11.04 -16.35
C LEU A 628 17.71 -11.03 -16.97
N PHE A 629 16.78 -11.79 -16.40
CA PHE A 629 15.40 -11.90 -16.86
C PHE A 629 14.42 -10.97 -16.11
N ALA A 630 14.89 -10.31 -15.04
CA ALA A 630 14.07 -9.45 -14.18
C ALA A 630 14.03 -7.97 -14.61
N VAL A 631 14.65 -7.62 -15.74
CA VAL A 631 14.60 -6.25 -16.29
C VAL A 631 13.14 -5.94 -16.66
N GLN A 632 12.47 -5.13 -15.83
CA GLN A 632 11.17 -4.56 -16.16
C GLN A 632 11.29 -3.74 -17.45
N ASP A 633 10.29 -3.87 -18.33
CA ASP A 633 10.18 -3.27 -19.67
C ASP A 633 10.31 -1.72 -19.72
N CYS A 634 10.50 -1.03 -18.60
CA CYS A 634 10.50 0.43 -18.48
C CYS A 634 11.89 1.08 -18.51
N GLN A 635 12.99 0.34 -18.49
CA GLN A 635 14.34 0.92 -18.54
C GLN A 635 15.19 0.23 -19.60
N ILE A 636 15.05 0.67 -20.85
CA ILE A 636 16.04 0.39 -21.90
C ILE A 636 17.27 1.26 -21.61
N THR A 637 18.05 0.87 -20.60
CA THR A 637 19.45 1.25 -20.47
C THR A 637 20.29 -0.02 -20.65
N LYS A 638 21.48 0.13 -21.23
CA LYS A 638 22.39 -0.98 -21.61
C LYS A 638 22.36 -2.12 -20.58
N PRO A 639 22.38 -3.41 -21.01
CA PRO A 639 22.33 -4.52 -20.06
C PRO A 639 23.40 -4.33 -18.99
N ALA A 640 22.96 -4.23 -17.74
CA ALA A 640 23.85 -4.05 -16.61
C ALA A 640 24.90 -5.15 -16.63
N ARG A 641 26.19 -4.79 -16.55
CA ARG A 641 27.31 -5.76 -16.55
C ARG A 641 27.04 -6.86 -15.52
N THR A 642 27.22 -8.12 -15.92
CA THR A 642 27.09 -9.27 -15.03
C THR A 642 28.21 -9.26 -14.01
N LEU A 643 27.97 -9.82 -12.82
CA LEU A 643 29.02 -9.97 -11.82
C LEU A 643 30.17 -10.80 -12.39
N SER A 644 29.86 -11.84 -13.17
CA SER A 644 30.87 -12.64 -13.87
C SER A 644 31.79 -11.79 -14.76
N SER A 645 31.24 -10.84 -15.53
CA SER A 645 32.05 -9.96 -16.39
C SER A 645 32.96 -9.04 -15.57
N LEU A 646 32.43 -8.47 -14.48
CA LEU A 646 33.19 -7.57 -13.60
C LEU A 646 34.30 -8.31 -12.85
N VAL A 647 34.02 -9.51 -12.35
CA VAL A 647 35.01 -10.33 -11.65
C VAL A 647 36.13 -10.72 -12.60
N LYS A 648 35.83 -11.18 -13.82
CA LYS A 648 36.85 -11.50 -14.83
C LYS A 648 37.74 -10.31 -15.17
N GLU A 649 37.17 -9.13 -15.35
CA GLU A 649 37.92 -7.90 -15.63
C GLU A 649 38.84 -7.53 -14.46
N ALA A 650 38.30 -7.54 -13.22
CA ALA A 650 39.09 -7.27 -12.02
C ALA A 650 40.24 -8.27 -11.84
N GLN A 651 39.99 -9.57 -12.03
CA GLN A 651 41.00 -10.62 -11.92
C GLN A 651 42.10 -10.48 -12.98
N GLY A 652 41.73 -10.16 -14.23
CA GLY A 652 42.69 -9.91 -15.29
C GLY A 652 43.63 -8.74 -14.97
N LEU A 653 43.09 -7.65 -14.40
CA LEU A 653 43.89 -6.50 -13.98
C LEU A 653 44.85 -6.84 -12.81
N LEU A 654 44.43 -7.70 -11.88
CA LEU A 654 45.27 -8.14 -10.76
C LEU A 654 46.41 -9.07 -11.18
N GLN A 655 46.21 -9.87 -12.24
CA GLN A 655 47.18 -10.83 -12.77
C GLN A 655 48.23 -10.16 -13.68
N ASN A 656 47.85 -9.19 -14.51
CA ASN A 656 48.74 -8.53 -15.47
C ASN A 656 49.95 -7.79 -14.84
N ALA A 657 49.96 -7.55 -13.52
CA ALA A 657 51.10 -6.97 -12.80
C ALA A 657 52.13 -8.01 -12.31
N GLN A 658 51.80 -9.30 -12.30
CA GLN A 658 52.75 -10.37 -11.96
C GLN A 658 53.75 -10.59 -13.10
N ASP A 659 53.34 -10.43 -14.35
CA ASP A 659 54.22 -10.66 -15.52
C ASP A 659 55.23 -9.53 -15.79
N VAL A 660 55.01 -8.33 -15.22
CA VAL A 660 55.94 -7.18 -15.38
C VAL A 660 57.11 -7.25 -14.40
N THR A 661 57.01 -8.03 -13.32
CA THR A 661 58.11 -8.19 -12.35
C THR A 661 59.08 -9.33 -12.70
N VAL A 662 58.75 -10.19 -13.68
CA VAL A 662 59.62 -11.30 -14.11
C VAL A 662 60.54 -10.93 -15.29
N LEU A 663 60.34 -9.77 -15.92
CA LEU A 663 61.15 -9.30 -17.07
C LEU A 663 62.18 -8.22 -16.71
N SER A 664 62.38 -7.93 -15.42
CA SER A 664 63.32 -6.89 -14.95
C SER A 664 64.37 -7.39 -13.96
N ASP A 665 64.62 -8.70 -13.89
CA ASP A 665 65.76 -9.29 -13.18
C ASP A 665 66.84 -9.80 -14.15
#